data_AF-A0A7W8HDD6-F1
#
_entry.id   AF-A0A7W8HDD6-F1
#
_cell.length_a   1.000
_cell.length_b   1.000
_cell.length_c   1.000
_cell.angle_alpha   90.00
_cell.angle_beta   90.00
_cell.angle_gamma   90.00
#
_symmetry.space_group_name_H-M   'P 1'
#
loop_
_entity.id
_entity.type
_entity.pdbx_description
1 polymer ?
#
loop_
_entity_poly.entity_id
_entity_poly.type
_entity_poly.pdbx_seq_one_letter_code
_entity_poly.pdbx_strand_id
1 'polypeptide(L)'
;MKHRILCLSLSAVMAFFAMTPAFAQSTQETAAQSTVQEQTQSLETTAQTGETISQSQESQAPETTQETQASQTQAPETHQTAQTQVPETQAAQQAQAQSETVSEENSNTTEGFVTRLYELTLFREPDAKGLSEWTTLLNSGQQTGADIVYGFLHSDEFQGKNYSDTEYISVLYRAILNREADDKGLNDWLSVLGEGFSRDYICSGFIGSNEFKGLCSQYGIQAGTLTLTDLLDVNPDVTKFVNRLYELVLSRTPDDKGRREWVDALVSGRNTAAVAAMGFLDSTEFKSKNLSNSDYLDVLYRTLLDREADNTGKSEWLGVMSTGVSKTYLIYNFVASPEFGTLCQQYGIERGTVSLTEPRDWNKYITSFVNQVYALALQRPASDSDLNNWARDLYNHAVSGKDFVKSIVFSAEGKAIASSDRDFVIMAYRAALLRDPAETDINSGVNALRSISRESYLESILASTEFTNICANYNLHLYVEGWNQSPKGLYYVQNGTVLSGWQRINGSLYYLDPSNDNVRATGWCYADGLKYYFDANGVLVQNVDSIIGKQSSYLLKVNTTTNTVSVYARDGANGYIIPVKNMICSTGNPGTPTIHGTFTVKRLGRWWELMGPVWGQYVSQIYGGYLFHSAWYHVNGNNRTLSVSEYLKLGQNASHGCVRLTVADAKWIYDNCNGSTVTVYSSSSMDNKFDKPARPTPVVISGDYGYDPTDPAFN
;
A
#
# COMPACT_ATOMS: atom_id res chain seq x y z
N MET A 1 24.61 54.67 -16.50
CA MET A 1 23.39 54.51 -17.32
C MET A 1 22.25 54.21 -16.36
N LYS A 2 21.24 55.08 -16.18
CA LYS A 2 19.84 54.90 -16.66
C LYS A 2 19.31 53.45 -16.46
N HIS A 3 18.27 53.16 -15.66
CA HIS A 3 17.33 54.01 -14.90
C HIS A 3 16.88 53.38 -13.56
N ARG A 4 16.44 54.23 -12.61
CA ARG A 4 15.63 53.87 -11.42
C ARG A 4 14.13 53.92 -11.75
N ILE A 5 13.30 53.23 -10.95
CA ILE A 5 11.90 53.53 -10.52
C ILE A 5 11.59 52.44 -9.45
N LEU A 6 11.41 52.71 -8.13
CA LEU A 6 10.27 53.30 -7.38
C LEU A 6 8.92 52.57 -7.63
N CYS A 7 7.95 52.45 -6.70
CA CYS A 7 7.88 52.44 -5.23
C CYS A 7 6.42 52.12 -4.82
N LEU A 8 6.14 51.91 -3.52
CA LEU A 8 4.79 51.93 -2.86
C LEU A 8 3.83 50.77 -3.25
N SER A 9 3.26 49.94 -2.38
CA SER A 9 2.50 50.11 -1.12
C SER A 9 1.06 50.64 -1.30
N LEU A 10 0.03 49.84 -0.93
CA LEU A 10 -0.89 50.15 0.18
C LEU A 10 -1.83 48.95 0.51
N SER A 11 -2.32 48.92 1.75
CA SER A 11 -3.23 47.92 2.32
C SER A 11 -4.70 48.07 1.88
N ALA A 12 -5.48 47.00 2.04
CA ALA A 12 -6.95 47.09 2.22
C ALA A 12 -7.46 46.02 3.20
N VAL A 13 -8.34 46.44 4.10
CA VAL A 13 -9.02 45.63 5.13
C VAL A 13 -10.49 45.50 4.72
N MET A 14 -11.11 44.32 4.90
CA MET A 14 -12.47 44.22 5.46
C MET A 14 -12.86 42.76 5.79
N ALA A 15 -13.87 42.61 6.63
CA ALA A 15 -14.16 41.39 7.40
C ALA A 15 -15.60 40.88 7.15
N PHE A 16 -15.82 39.60 7.50
CA PHE A 16 -17.08 38.95 7.90
C PHE A 16 -18.41 39.35 7.24
N PHE A 17 -19.11 38.36 6.65
CA PHE A 17 -20.35 37.87 7.26
C PHE A 17 -20.64 36.42 6.81
N ALA A 18 -21.34 35.66 7.65
CA ALA A 18 -21.66 34.25 7.43
C ALA A 18 -23.02 34.05 6.76
N MET A 19 -23.22 32.91 6.08
CA MET A 19 -24.51 32.20 6.03
C MET A 19 -24.34 30.75 5.57
N THR A 20 -25.08 29.83 6.18
CA THR A 20 -25.20 28.41 5.83
C THR A 20 -26.24 28.20 4.72
N PRO A 21 -26.32 27.00 4.10
CA PRO A 21 -27.27 26.00 4.58
C PRO A 21 -26.73 24.55 4.59
N ALA A 22 -27.50 23.64 5.21
CA ALA A 22 -27.16 22.23 5.42
C ALA A 22 -27.84 21.28 4.41
N PHE A 23 -27.33 20.04 4.25
CA PHE A 23 -28.00 18.81 4.73
C PHE A 23 -27.26 17.49 4.39
N ALA A 24 -27.51 16.46 5.21
CA ALA A 24 -27.51 15.02 4.92
C ALA A 24 -26.21 14.26 4.50
N GLN A 25 -25.61 13.60 5.51
CA GLN A 25 -25.41 12.14 5.64
C GLN A 25 -24.68 11.28 4.57
N SER A 26 -23.84 10.41 5.14
CA SER A 26 -23.62 8.96 4.84
C SER A 26 -22.32 8.52 4.15
N THR A 27 -21.53 7.80 4.96
CA THR A 27 -20.85 6.50 4.69
C THR A 27 -19.74 6.32 3.65
N GLN A 28 -18.67 5.68 4.17
CA GLN A 28 -17.84 4.63 3.59
C GLN A 28 -16.61 4.95 2.72
N GLU A 29 -15.72 3.96 2.81
CA GLU A 29 -14.32 3.84 2.40
C GLU A 29 -14.01 4.05 0.91
N THR A 30 -12.71 4.14 0.59
CA THR A 30 -12.04 3.06 -0.16
C THR A 30 -10.52 3.24 -0.14
N ALA A 31 -9.75 2.13 -0.09
CA ALA A 31 -8.30 2.13 -0.33
C ALA A 31 -7.79 0.72 -0.70
N ALA A 32 -8.17 0.22 -1.89
CA ALA A 32 -7.82 -1.11 -2.44
C ALA A 32 -6.35 -1.52 -2.16
N GLN A 33 -6.07 -2.75 -1.66
CA GLN A 33 -5.67 -3.91 -2.48
C GLN A 33 -4.59 -3.53 -3.54
N SER A 34 -3.35 -4.07 -3.63
CA SER A 34 -3.01 -5.49 -3.84
C SER A 34 -1.52 -5.83 -4.20
N THR A 35 -1.21 -7.15 -4.34
CA THR A 35 -0.11 -7.86 -5.10
C THR A 35 1.29 -8.06 -4.44
N VAL A 36 2.10 -9.13 -4.70
CA VAL A 36 1.90 -10.49 -5.29
C VAL A 36 2.74 -11.63 -4.62
N GLN A 37 2.18 -12.86 -4.49
CA GLN A 37 2.75 -14.24 -4.64
C GLN A 37 4.14 -14.64 -4.01
N GLU A 38 4.67 -15.89 -4.08
CA GLU A 38 4.20 -17.31 -3.97
C GLU A 38 5.39 -18.22 -4.38
N GLN A 39 5.66 -19.35 -3.70
CA GLN A 39 6.01 -20.68 -4.28
C GLN A 39 6.68 -21.73 -3.34
N THR A 40 5.91 -22.78 -3.06
CA THR A 40 6.25 -24.24 -3.10
C THR A 40 7.44 -24.90 -2.36
N GLN A 41 7.05 -25.91 -1.55
CA GLN A 41 7.52 -27.32 -1.52
C GLN A 41 8.84 -27.68 -0.78
N SER A 42 9.00 -28.86 -0.14
CA SER A 42 8.07 -29.95 0.25
C SER A 42 8.74 -31.04 1.12
N LEU A 43 7.90 -31.88 1.76
CA LEU A 43 8.12 -33.30 2.12
C LEU A 43 8.89 -33.70 3.41
N GLU A 44 8.50 -34.89 3.88
CA GLU A 44 8.71 -35.49 5.21
C GLU A 44 9.93 -36.43 5.23
N THR A 45 10.50 -36.74 6.41
CA THR A 45 10.45 -38.11 7.01
C THR A 45 11.12 -38.25 8.39
N THR A 46 10.84 -39.39 9.03
CA THR A 46 10.95 -39.78 10.45
C THR A 46 12.32 -40.23 11.03
N ALA A 47 12.58 -39.77 12.27
CA ALA A 47 12.86 -40.57 13.50
C ALA A 47 14.26 -41.15 13.87
N GLN A 48 14.38 -41.41 15.19
CA GLN A 48 15.42 -42.13 15.98
C GLN A 48 16.72 -41.34 16.34
N THR A 49 17.33 -41.42 17.54
CA THR A 49 17.09 -42.20 18.81
C THR A 49 17.91 -41.64 19.99
N GLY A 50 17.52 -41.94 21.25
CA GLY A 50 18.33 -41.80 22.49
C GLY A 50 18.30 -40.40 23.15
N GLU A 51 18.47 -40.21 24.46
CA GLU A 51 18.66 -41.13 25.62
C GLU A 51 17.88 -40.63 26.88
N THR A 52 18.23 -41.08 28.08
CA THR A 52 17.30 -41.37 29.20
C THR A 52 17.62 -40.63 30.52
N ILE A 53 16.67 -40.60 31.48
CA ILE A 53 16.80 -40.25 32.94
C ILE A 53 16.84 -38.72 33.22
N SER A 54 16.13 -38.11 34.20
CA SER A 54 15.65 -38.58 35.53
C SER A 54 14.25 -38.05 35.97
N GLN A 55 13.79 -38.50 37.15
CA GLN A 55 12.44 -38.36 37.72
C GLN A 55 12.32 -37.27 38.83
N SER A 56 11.11 -36.68 38.97
CA SER A 56 10.37 -36.43 40.25
C SER A 56 9.08 -35.63 39.94
N GLN A 57 7.91 -36.26 39.80
CA GLN A 57 6.88 -36.50 40.85
C GLN A 57 6.32 -35.28 41.61
N GLU A 58 5.03 -35.02 41.33
CA GLU A 58 3.94 -34.61 42.25
C GLU A 58 4.00 -33.20 42.92
N SER A 59 2.88 -32.54 43.23
CA SER A 59 1.48 -32.98 43.39
C SER A 59 0.43 -31.97 42.89
N GLN A 60 -0.86 -32.30 43.09
CA GLN A 60 -2.03 -31.56 42.57
C GLN A 60 -2.47 -30.35 43.45
N ALA A 61 -3.24 -29.48 42.81
CA ALA A 61 -4.08 -28.39 43.34
C ALA A 61 -5.18 -28.86 44.34
N PRO A 62 -6.16 -28.02 44.76
CA PRO A 62 -6.32 -26.57 44.66
C PRO A 62 -6.66 -25.89 46.01
N GLU A 63 -6.78 -24.55 46.07
CA GLU A 63 -7.58 -23.94 47.14
C GLU A 63 -8.32 -22.66 46.70
N THR A 64 -9.64 -22.69 46.87
CA THR A 64 -10.55 -21.55 46.89
C THR A 64 -10.42 -20.79 48.21
N THR A 65 -10.55 -19.46 48.23
CA THR A 65 -11.67 -18.78 48.94
C THR A 65 -11.70 -17.24 48.81
N GLN A 66 -12.93 -16.75 48.65
CA GLN A 66 -13.54 -15.55 49.27
C GLN A 66 -12.96 -14.14 49.07
N GLU A 67 -13.79 -13.32 48.41
CA GLU A 67 -13.91 -11.89 48.62
C GLU A 67 -14.13 -11.55 50.10
N THR A 68 -13.59 -10.42 50.56
CA THR A 68 -14.31 -9.57 51.54
C THR A 68 -14.00 -8.11 51.25
N GLN A 69 -15.03 -7.28 51.18
CA GLN A 69 -14.93 -5.85 50.94
C GLN A 69 -14.34 -5.13 52.16
N ALA A 70 -13.44 -4.17 51.93
CA ALA A 70 -13.04 -3.19 52.95
C ALA A 70 -13.55 -1.80 52.54
N SER A 71 -14.43 -1.23 53.37
CA SER A 71 -14.88 0.17 53.23
C SER A 71 -13.96 1.13 53.99
N GLN A 72 -14.07 2.41 53.66
CA GLN A 72 -13.15 3.48 54.04
C GLN A 72 -13.15 3.79 55.55
N THR A 73 -11.99 4.13 56.10
CA THR A 73 -11.88 5.03 57.25
C THR A 73 -10.62 5.88 57.12
N GLN A 74 -10.76 7.20 57.25
CA GLN A 74 -9.63 8.14 57.27
C GLN A 74 -9.05 8.27 58.68
N ALA A 75 -7.72 8.34 58.78
CA ALA A 75 -7.02 9.04 59.86
C ALA A 75 -5.66 9.55 59.32
N PRO A 76 -5.14 10.70 59.79
CA PRO A 76 -3.92 11.30 59.26
C PRO A 76 -2.68 10.92 60.08
N GLU A 77 -1.53 10.78 59.43
CA GLU A 77 -0.24 10.68 60.12
C GLU A 77 0.70 11.83 59.75
N THR A 78 1.04 12.60 60.78
CA THR A 78 2.15 13.54 60.80
C THR A 78 3.47 12.77 60.90
N HIS A 79 4.42 13.02 59.99
CA HIS A 79 5.81 12.61 60.21
C HIS A 79 6.73 13.81 60.46
N GLN A 80 7.43 13.73 61.59
CA GLN A 80 8.42 14.71 62.04
C GLN A 80 9.66 14.63 61.15
N THR A 81 10.16 15.80 60.73
CA THR A 81 11.48 15.94 60.10
C THR A 81 12.59 15.69 61.12
N ALA A 82 13.29 14.57 61.00
CA ALA A 82 14.57 14.38 61.67
C ALA A 82 15.67 15.15 60.93
N GLN A 83 16.29 16.12 61.59
CA GLN A 83 17.45 16.83 61.07
C GLN A 83 18.68 15.89 61.10
N THR A 84 19.35 15.74 59.96
CA THR A 84 20.68 15.12 59.90
C THR A 84 21.65 16.16 59.34
N GLN A 85 22.39 16.82 60.23
CA GLN A 85 23.51 17.68 59.80
C GLN A 85 24.66 16.82 59.27
N VAL A 86 25.19 17.20 58.11
CA VAL A 86 26.45 16.70 57.55
C VAL A 86 27.41 17.90 57.49
N PRO A 87 28.72 17.75 57.77
CA PRO A 87 29.48 18.86 58.36
C PRO A 87 29.87 19.96 57.38
N GLU A 88 29.83 21.22 57.85
CA GLU A 88 30.54 22.33 57.21
C GLU A 88 32.04 22.02 57.15
N THR A 89 32.59 21.95 55.93
CA THR A 89 34.04 21.89 55.73
C THR A 89 34.68 23.24 56.07
N GLN A 90 35.86 23.20 56.69
CA GLN A 90 36.59 24.38 57.18
C GLN A 90 36.92 25.44 56.10
N ALA A 91 36.78 25.10 54.81
CA ALA A 91 36.86 26.04 53.69
C ALA A 91 35.80 27.16 53.75
N ALA A 92 34.58 26.87 54.23
CA ALA A 92 33.50 27.87 54.31
C ALA A 92 33.82 29.00 55.30
N GLN A 93 34.45 28.67 56.44
CA GLN A 93 34.77 29.63 57.50
C GLN A 93 36.02 30.47 57.19
N GLN A 94 36.90 30.04 56.28
CA GLN A 94 38.01 30.87 55.81
C GLN A 94 37.59 31.86 54.71
N ALA A 95 36.66 31.47 53.81
CA ALA A 95 36.15 32.39 52.78
C ALA A 95 35.35 33.57 53.37
N GLN A 96 34.61 33.35 54.46
CA GLN A 96 33.76 34.37 55.07
C GLN A 96 34.53 35.48 55.81
N ALA A 97 35.82 35.26 56.10
CA ALA A 97 36.67 36.22 56.81
C ALA A 97 37.47 37.17 55.90
N GLN A 98 37.46 36.98 54.57
CA GLN A 98 38.17 37.84 53.61
C GLN A 98 37.25 38.82 52.86
N SER A 99 35.93 38.78 53.05
CA SER A 99 35.00 39.71 52.36
C SER A 99 34.99 41.15 52.92
N GLU A 100 35.67 41.42 54.04
CA GLU A 100 35.78 42.75 54.64
C GLU A 100 37.19 43.37 54.45
N THR A 101 37.66 43.55 53.21
CA THR A 101 38.58 44.65 52.81
C THR A 101 38.83 44.72 51.30
N VAL A 102 37.89 45.28 50.54
CA VAL A 102 38.18 45.82 49.19
C VAL A 102 37.68 47.26 49.13
N SER A 103 38.61 48.20 48.93
CA SER A 103 38.34 49.63 48.88
C SER A 103 37.52 50.02 47.63
N GLU A 104 36.48 50.83 47.81
CA GLU A 104 35.42 51.10 46.82
C GLU A 104 35.84 51.82 45.52
N GLU A 105 37.10 52.26 45.36
CA GLU A 105 37.53 53.08 44.22
C GLU A 105 37.94 52.32 42.94
N ASN A 106 37.95 50.96 42.94
CA ASN A 106 38.39 50.16 41.78
C ASN A 106 37.42 49.04 41.33
N SER A 107 36.20 48.98 41.90
CA SER A 107 35.33 47.79 41.90
C SER A 107 34.70 47.35 40.57
N ASN A 108 34.61 48.23 39.57
CA ASN A 108 33.99 47.97 38.26
C ASN A 108 34.99 48.14 37.10
N THR A 109 36.24 47.71 37.30
CA THR A 109 37.33 47.80 36.32
C THR A 109 37.65 46.44 35.69
N THR A 110 38.29 46.44 34.52
CA THR A 110 38.86 45.24 33.88
C THR A 110 39.80 44.49 34.83
N GLU A 111 40.57 45.20 35.65
CA GLU A 111 41.43 44.62 36.70
C GLU A 111 40.58 43.87 37.75
N GLY A 112 39.48 44.48 38.20
CA GLY A 112 38.52 43.86 39.13
C GLY A 112 37.91 42.55 38.61
N PHE A 113 37.67 42.42 37.30
CA PHE A 113 37.22 41.14 36.71
C PHE A 113 38.32 40.07 36.76
N VAL A 114 39.58 40.44 36.49
CA VAL A 114 40.71 39.49 36.55
C VAL A 114 40.99 39.05 37.98
N THR A 115 41.04 40.00 38.94
CA THR A 115 41.22 39.72 40.38
C THR A 115 40.14 38.75 40.87
N ARG A 116 38.87 39.01 40.53
CA ARG A 116 37.73 38.12 40.83
C ARG A 116 37.97 36.67 40.38
N LEU A 117 38.54 36.45 39.19
CA LEU A 117 38.79 35.09 38.70
C LEU A 117 39.91 34.40 39.50
N TYR A 118 40.99 35.11 39.86
CA TYR A 118 42.02 34.57 40.76
C TYR A 118 41.44 34.17 42.12
N GLU A 119 40.66 35.05 42.74
CA GLU A 119 40.04 34.81 44.05
C GLU A 119 39.04 33.65 44.02
N LEU A 120 38.10 33.65 43.07
CA LEU A 120 36.95 32.72 43.08
C LEU A 120 37.20 31.38 42.36
N THR A 121 38.24 31.27 41.53
CA THR A 121 38.58 30.00 40.84
C THR A 121 39.85 29.35 41.38
N LEU A 122 40.87 30.15 41.74
CA LEU A 122 42.18 29.67 42.22
C LEU A 122 42.36 29.81 43.74
N PHE A 123 41.51 30.59 44.42
CA PHE A 123 41.58 30.88 45.86
C PHE A 123 42.90 31.54 46.27
N ARG A 124 43.33 32.55 45.50
CA ARG A 124 44.48 33.40 45.84
C ARG A 124 44.37 34.79 45.21
N GLU A 125 45.20 35.72 45.69
CA GLU A 125 45.45 37.00 45.03
C GLU A 125 46.12 36.81 43.64
N PRO A 126 45.85 37.71 42.67
CA PRO A 126 46.63 37.79 41.45
C PRO A 126 48.08 38.18 41.74
N ASP A 127 49.02 37.59 41.00
CA ASP A 127 50.37 38.15 40.92
C ASP A 127 50.40 39.35 39.96
N ALA A 128 51.30 40.30 40.20
CA ALA A 128 51.34 41.56 39.45
C ALA A 128 51.58 41.39 37.94
N LYS A 129 52.19 40.27 37.52
CA LYS A 129 52.41 39.96 36.11
C LYS A 129 51.12 39.44 35.47
N GLY A 130 50.51 38.42 36.06
CA GLY A 130 49.25 37.83 35.58
C GLY A 130 48.11 38.84 35.51
N LEU A 131 47.96 39.70 36.53
CA LEU A 131 46.98 40.80 36.52
C LEU A 131 47.17 41.73 35.32
N SER A 132 48.42 42.17 35.09
CA SER A 132 48.76 43.11 34.02
C SER A 132 48.60 42.49 32.62
N GLU A 133 49.02 41.24 32.44
CA GLU A 133 48.90 40.52 31.17
C GLU A 133 47.42 40.32 30.77
N TRP A 134 46.59 39.74 31.65
CA TRP A 134 45.17 39.51 31.37
C TRP A 134 44.37 40.81 31.19
N THR A 135 44.62 41.82 32.03
CA THR A 135 43.98 43.13 31.92
C THR A 135 44.31 43.81 30.59
N THR A 136 45.55 43.69 30.11
CA THR A 136 45.96 44.24 28.81
C THR A 136 45.26 43.54 27.66
N LEU A 137 45.10 42.21 27.71
CA LEU A 137 44.40 41.42 26.70
C LEU A 137 42.91 41.77 26.60
N LEU A 138 42.23 41.96 27.74
CA LEU A 138 40.84 42.43 27.79
C LEU A 138 40.69 43.88 27.31
N ASN A 139 41.51 44.81 27.82
CA ASN A 139 41.42 46.24 27.45
C ASN A 139 41.74 46.50 25.97
N SER A 140 42.60 45.69 25.36
CA SER A 140 42.91 45.76 23.92
C SER A 140 41.89 45.05 23.04
N GLY A 141 40.93 44.31 23.63
CA GLY A 141 39.97 43.48 22.90
C GLY A 141 40.59 42.29 22.17
N GLN A 142 41.81 41.88 22.54
CA GLN A 142 42.46 40.68 21.99
C GLN A 142 41.87 39.38 22.56
N GLN A 143 41.34 39.46 23.78
CA GLN A 143 40.61 38.38 24.45
C GLN A 143 39.31 38.95 25.03
N THR A 144 38.28 38.11 25.10
CA THR A 144 36.99 38.39 25.72
C THR A 144 36.90 37.77 27.11
N GLY A 145 35.88 38.14 27.91
CA GLY A 145 35.63 37.52 29.21
C GLY A 145 35.55 35.99 29.14
N ALA A 146 34.94 35.45 28.08
CA ALA A 146 34.87 34.01 27.81
C ALA A 146 36.26 33.37 27.62
N ASP A 147 37.16 34.01 26.87
CA ASP A 147 38.51 33.49 26.63
C ASP A 147 39.34 33.45 27.92
N ILE A 148 39.24 34.51 28.74
CA ILE A 148 39.92 34.59 30.04
C ILE A 148 39.37 33.52 30.99
N VAL A 149 38.04 33.43 31.13
CA VAL A 149 37.39 32.38 31.95
C VAL A 149 37.85 30.99 31.51
N TYR A 150 37.85 30.71 30.21
CA TYR A 150 38.33 29.44 29.67
C TYR A 150 39.80 29.17 30.03
N GLY A 151 40.67 30.18 29.90
CA GLY A 151 42.09 30.11 30.25
C GLY A 151 42.35 29.84 31.74
N PHE A 152 41.54 30.40 32.65
CA PHE A 152 41.62 30.08 34.08
C PHE A 152 41.20 28.62 34.34
N LEU A 153 40.05 28.19 33.80
CA LEU A 153 39.53 26.84 34.01
C LEU A 153 40.43 25.75 33.39
N HIS A 154 41.18 26.07 32.33
CA HIS A 154 42.15 25.17 31.69
C HIS A 154 43.59 25.31 32.20
N SER A 155 43.84 26.16 33.19
CA SER A 155 45.16 26.27 33.80
C SER A 155 45.51 25.02 34.61
N ASP A 156 46.80 24.64 34.60
CA ASP A 156 47.32 23.56 35.46
C ASP A 156 46.97 23.79 36.94
N GLU A 157 46.90 25.06 37.37
CA GLU A 157 46.56 25.45 38.74
C GLU A 157 45.10 25.14 39.09
N PHE A 158 44.15 25.41 38.18
CA PHE A 158 42.74 25.07 38.37
C PHE A 158 42.49 23.57 38.26
N GLN A 159 43.04 22.92 37.23
CA GLN A 159 42.90 21.47 37.02
C GLN A 159 43.51 20.69 38.20
N GLY A 160 44.65 21.15 38.73
CA GLY A 160 45.29 20.58 39.93
C GLY A 160 44.46 20.63 41.22
N LYS A 161 43.38 21.42 41.28
CA LYS A 161 42.43 21.42 42.42
C LYS A 161 41.57 20.16 42.49
N ASN A 162 41.41 19.43 41.37
CA ASN A 162 40.60 18.21 41.26
C ASN A 162 39.15 18.36 41.79
N TYR A 163 38.51 19.50 41.52
CA TYR A 163 37.11 19.74 41.92
C TYR A 163 36.18 18.62 41.46
N SER A 164 35.29 18.17 42.35
CA SER A 164 34.10 17.41 41.98
C SER A 164 33.17 18.22 41.07
N ASP A 165 32.23 17.56 40.40
CA ASP A 165 31.30 18.24 39.48
C ASP A 165 30.44 19.29 40.19
N THR A 166 29.99 19.00 41.41
CA THR A 166 29.26 19.93 42.28
C THR A 166 30.12 21.16 42.61
N GLU A 167 31.38 20.96 43.02
CA GLU A 167 32.29 22.07 43.35
C GLU A 167 32.62 22.91 42.11
N TYR A 168 32.83 22.26 40.95
CA TYR A 168 33.08 22.93 39.68
C TYR A 168 31.90 23.84 39.31
N ILE A 169 30.66 23.32 39.31
CA ILE A 169 29.46 24.11 39.02
C ILE A 169 29.30 25.28 40.02
N SER A 170 29.49 25.03 41.32
CA SER A 170 29.45 26.08 42.35
C SER A 170 30.54 27.15 42.19
N VAL A 171 31.71 26.80 41.65
CA VAL A 171 32.73 27.79 41.24
C VAL A 171 32.25 28.60 40.04
N LEU A 172 31.62 27.99 39.02
CA LEU A 172 31.08 28.73 37.87
C LEU A 172 30.00 29.73 38.29
N TYR A 173 29.05 29.34 39.15
CA TYR A 173 28.01 30.25 39.69
C TYR A 173 28.63 31.49 40.36
N ARG A 174 29.59 31.27 41.26
CA ARG A 174 30.27 32.36 41.97
C ARG A 174 31.11 33.20 41.03
N ALA A 175 32.04 32.60 40.29
CA ALA A 175 33.00 33.33 39.46
C ALA A 175 32.32 34.06 38.28
N ILE A 176 31.36 33.41 37.60
CA ILE A 176 30.82 33.83 36.30
C ILE A 176 29.46 34.53 36.43
N LEU A 177 28.62 34.19 37.43
CA LEU A 177 27.27 34.78 37.60
C LEU A 177 27.13 35.68 38.85
N ASN A 178 28.15 35.75 39.71
CA ASN A 178 28.16 36.55 40.94
C ASN A 178 27.03 36.22 41.94
N ARG A 179 26.72 34.92 42.07
CA ARG A 179 25.81 34.39 43.09
C ARG A 179 26.15 32.94 43.44
N GLU A 180 25.57 32.43 44.50
CA GLU A 180 25.55 30.98 44.74
C GLU A 180 24.57 30.28 43.79
N ALA A 181 24.79 28.98 43.62
CA ALA A 181 23.85 28.11 42.93
C ALA A 181 22.58 27.93 43.77
N ASP A 182 21.42 28.00 43.14
CA ASP A 182 20.18 27.49 43.72
C ASP A 182 20.07 25.97 43.51
N ASP A 183 19.38 25.26 44.41
CA ASP A 183 19.26 23.80 44.37
C ASP A 183 18.77 23.27 43.01
N LYS A 184 17.88 24.00 42.34
CA LYS A 184 17.38 23.58 41.03
C LYS A 184 18.45 23.72 39.96
N GLY A 185 19.05 24.91 39.82
CA GLY A 185 20.09 25.16 38.83
C GLY A 185 21.32 24.26 38.97
N LEU A 186 21.73 23.97 40.22
CA LEU A 186 22.80 23.01 40.49
C LEU A 186 22.45 21.61 40.00
N ASN A 187 21.25 21.10 40.32
CA ASN A 187 20.79 19.78 39.90
C ASN A 187 20.55 19.69 38.37
N ASP A 188 20.05 20.76 37.74
CA ASP A 188 19.91 20.84 36.28
C ASP A 188 21.28 20.65 35.59
N TRP A 189 22.33 21.34 36.04
CA TRP A 189 23.67 21.20 35.47
C TRP A 189 24.35 19.87 35.80
N LEU A 190 24.12 19.30 36.99
CA LEU A 190 24.58 17.95 37.33
C LEU A 190 23.90 16.89 36.45
N SER A 191 22.63 17.06 36.08
CA SER A 191 21.94 16.19 35.11
C SER A 191 22.61 16.24 33.74
N VAL A 192 22.99 17.44 33.26
CA VAL A 192 23.70 17.61 31.98
C VAL A 192 25.08 16.92 32.01
N LEU A 193 25.83 16.98 33.11
CA LEU A 193 27.06 16.17 33.26
C LEU A 193 26.76 14.67 33.29
N GLY A 194 25.67 14.25 33.95
CA GLY A 194 25.19 12.86 33.96
C GLY A 194 24.79 12.32 32.58
N GLU A 195 24.29 13.17 31.69
CA GLU A 195 24.03 12.86 30.27
C GLU A 195 25.34 12.71 29.44
N GLY A 196 26.51 12.94 30.05
CA GLY A 196 27.81 12.70 29.43
C GLY A 196 28.33 13.84 28.56
N PHE A 197 27.86 15.07 28.81
CA PHE A 197 28.43 16.32 28.31
C PHE A 197 29.68 16.73 29.08
N SER A 198 30.58 17.51 28.45
CA SER A 198 31.80 17.95 29.11
C SER A 198 31.60 19.13 30.07
N ARG A 199 32.61 19.38 30.92
CA ARG A 199 32.68 20.61 31.72
C ARG A 199 32.77 21.88 30.86
N ASP A 200 33.28 21.79 29.64
CA ASP A 200 33.31 22.91 28.68
C ASP A 200 31.91 23.23 28.16
N TYR A 201 31.08 22.21 27.92
CA TYR A 201 29.66 22.40 27.58
C TYR A 201 28.93 23.15 28.69
N ILE A 202 29.11 22.74 29.96
CA ILE A 202 28.58 23.46 31.12
C ILE A 202 29.08 24.91 31.12
N CYS A 203 30.40 25.14 31.03
CA CYS A 203 30.99 26.47 31.01
C CYS A 203 30.42 27.36 29.89
N SER A 204 30.20 26.79 28.70
CA SER A 204 29.59 27.49 27.56
C SER A 204 28.17 27.98 27.85
N GLY A 205 27.39 27.22 28.63
CA GLY A 205 26.05 27.60 29.07
C GLY A 205 26.07 28.79 30.04
N PHE A 206 27.02 28.80 30.99
CA PHE A 206 27.23 29.94 31.89
C PHE A 206 27.66 31.19 31.12
N ILE A 207 28.63 31.05 30.20
CA ILE A 207 29.11 32.14 29.33
C ILE A 207 28.01 32.64 28.38
N GLY A 208 27.16 31.74 27.86
CA GLY A 208 26.05 32.09 26.98
C GLY A 208 24.93 32.88 27.65
N SER A 209 24.86 32.85 28.99
CA SER A 209 23.78 33.45 29.79
C SER A 209 23.72 34.98 29.69
N ASN A 210 22.53 35.53 29.97
CA ASN A 210 22.38 36.99 30.10
C ASN A 210 22.97 37.51 31.42
N GLU A 211 23.10 36.66 32.43
CA GLU A 211 23.77 36.98 33.70
C GLU A 211 25.26 37.28 33.47
N PHE A 212 25.99 36.41 32.75
CA PHE A 212 27.40 36.66 32.42
C PHE A 212 27.61 37.90 31.54
N LYS A 213 26.72 38.12 30.56
CA LYS A 213 26.75 39.35 29.73
C LYS A 213 26.54 40.60 30.58
N GLY A 214 25.66 40.53 31.59
CA GLY A 214 25.47 41.58 32.59
C GLY A 214 26.74 41.83 33.42
N LEU A 215 27.35 40.76 33.94
CA LEU A 215 28.60 40.84 34.71
C LEU A 215 29.74 41.46 33.88
N CYS A 216 29.95 41.00 32.64
CA CYS A 216 30.93 41.57 31.73
C CYS A 216 30.68 43.06 31.45
N SER A 217 29.40 43.45 31.29
CA SER A 217 29.01 44.84 31.09
C SER A 217 29.31 45.71 32.31
N GLN A 218 29.18 45.19 33.53
CA GLN A 218 29.54 45.88 34.77
C GLN A 218 31.04 46.18 34.83
N TYR A 219 31.90 45.27 34.36
CA TYR A 219 33.36 45.46 34.30
C TYR A 219 33.85 46.13 33.01
N GLY A 220 32.96 46.55 32.11
CA GLY A 220 33.31 47.24 30.87
C GLY A 220 33.96 46.37 29.78
N ILE A 221 33.87 45.04 29.89
CA ILE A 221 34.52 44.09 28.97
C ILE A 221 33.55 43.42 28.01
N GLN A 222 34.05 42.93 26.87
CA GLN A 222 33.26 42.11 25.95
C GLN A 222 33.12 40.70 26.50
N ALA A 223 31.89 40.19 26.60
CA ALA A 223 31.64 38.85 27.14
C ALA A 223 32.21 37.72 26.27
N GLY A 224 32.08 37.81 24.94
CA GLY A 224 32.50 36.76 24.01
C GLY A 224 31.63 35.50 24.05
N THR A 225 32.17 34.40 23.54
CA THR A 225 31.51 33.09 23.43
C THR A 225 32.55 31.98 23.47
N LEU A 226 32.29 30.90 24.20
CA LEU A 226 33.12 29.70 24.14
C LEU A 226 32.80 28.88 22.89
N THR A 227 33.82 28.47 22.13
CA THR A 227 33.65 27.58 20.97
C THR A 227 33.90 26.13 21.41
N LEU A 228 32.85 25.32 21.39
CA LEU A 228 32.93 23.89 21.66
C LEU A 228 33.51 23.14 20.45
N THR A 229 34.26 22.07 20.72
CA THR A 229 34.89 21.24 19.67
C THR A 229 34.66 19.74 19.84
N ASP A 230 34.21 19.28 21.01
CA ASP A 230 33.89 17.87 21.20
C ASP A 230 32.61 17.46 20.46
N LEU A 231 32.64 16.29 19.84
CA LEU A 231 31.55 15.75 19.03
C LEU A 231 30.20 15.73 19.77
N LEU A 232 30.21 15.42 21.07
CA LEU A 232 28.98 15.31 21.85
C LEU A 232 28.41 16.68 22.22
N ASP A 233 29.30 17.61 22.56
CA ASP A 233 28.99 18.96 23.02
C ASP A 233 28.51 19.87 21.89
N VAL A 234 29.04 19.69 20.67
CA VAL A 234 28.60 20.46 19.49
C VAL A 234 27.31 19.93 18.86
N ASN A 235 26.85 18.72 19.25
CA ASN A 235 25.61 18.09 18.77
C ASN A 235 24.68 17.68 19.93
N PRO A 236 24.29 18.59 20.84
CA PRO A 236 23.68 18.21 22.11
C PRO A 236 22.33 17.50 21.97
N ASP A 237 21.50 17.92 21.02
CA ASP A 237 20.20 17.28 20.79
C ASP A 237 20.36 15.86 20.21
N VAL A 238 21.39 15.62 19.39
CA VAL A 238 21.71 14.28 18.86
C VAL A 238 22.27 13.39 19.97
N THR A 239 23.15 13.92 20.84
CA THR A 239 23.64 13.23 22.04
C THR A 239 22.48 12.80 22.95
N LYS A 240 21.52 13.69 23.21
CA LYS A 240 20.31 13.39 24.00
C LYS A 240 19.40 12.37 23.33
N PHE A 241 19.23 12.42 22.01
CA PHE A 241 18.48 11.40 21.28
C PHE A 241 19.14 10.01 21.41
N VAL A 242 20.47 9.92 21.26
CA VAL A 242 21.23 8.68 21.46
C VAL A 242 21.10 8.19 22.91
N ASN A 243 21.23 9.05 23.91
CA ASN A 243 21.04 8.68 25.32
C ASN A 243 19.65 8.08 25.58
N ARG A 244 18.58 8.72 25.07
CA ARG A 244 17.20 8.20 25.17
C ARG A 244 17.05 6.81 24.54
N LEU A 245 17.72 6.51 23.43
CA LEU A 245 17.73 5.15 22.86
C LEU A 245 18.35 4.13 23.83
N TYR A 246 19.50 4.44 24.43
CA TYR A 246 20.13 3.55 25.42
C TYR A 246 19.31 3.42 26.72
N GLU A 247 18.78 4.51 27.26
CA GLU A 247 18.10 4.53 28.55
C GLU A 247 16.68 3.97 28.48
N LEU A 248 15.91 4.31 27.45
CA LEU A 248 14.50 3.93 27.37
C LEU A 248 14.28 2.62 26.62
N VAL A 249 15.12 2.31 25.61
CA VAL A 249 15.08 1.02 24.92
C VAL A 249 15.92 -0.01 25.67
N LEU A 250 17.20 0.27 25.96
CA LEU A 250 18.10 -0.72 26.57
C LEU A 250 18.12 -0.68 28.12
N SER A 251 17.61 0.36 28.77
CA SER A 251 17.61 0.51 30.25
C SER A 251 19.01 0.49 30.86
N ARG A 252 19.94 1.17 30.20
CA ARG A 252 21.31 1.37 30.68
C ARG A 252 21.88 2.69 30.15
N THR A 253 22.82 3.27 30.88
CA THR A 253 23.66 4.37 30.39
C THR A 253 24.55 3.88 29.23
N PRO A 254 24.78 4.68 28.18
CA PRO A 254 25.75 4.36 27.15
C PRO A 254 27.20 4.52 27.65
N ASP A 255 28.09 3.63 27.19
CA ASP A 255 29.53 3.90 27.27
C ASP A 255 29.94 5.00 26.27
N ASP A 256 30.99 5.76 26.59
CA ASP A 256 31.43 6.91 25.78
C ASP A 256 31.77 6.55 24.33
N LYS A 257 32.32 5.35 24.10
CA LYS A 257 32.65 4.88 22.75
C LYS A 257 31.37 4.61 21.95
N GLY A 258 30.43 3.88 22.54
CA GLY A 258 29.12 3.61 21.94
C GLY A 258 28.32 4.89 21.66
N ARG A 259 28.28 5.82 22.63
CA ARG A 259 27.61 7.12 22.47
C ARG A 259 28.19 7.91 21.29
N ARG A 260 29.52 8.06 21.26
CA ARG A 260 30.23 8.80 20.20
C ARG A 260 30.06 8.18 18.81
N GLU A 261 30.15 6.86 18.67
CA GLU A 261 29.97 6.19 17.37
C GLU A 261 28.56 6.45 16.80
N TRP A 262 27.51 6.40 17.63
CA TRP A 262 26.15 6.70 17.18
C TRP A 262 25.94 8.17 16.84
N VAL A 263 26.46 9.10 17.65
CA VAL A 263 26.38 10.54 17.33
C VAL A 263 27.11 10.82 16.02
N ASP A 264 28.35 10.33 15.84
CA ASP A 264 29.11 10.49 14.60
C ASP A 264 28.35 9.90 13.40
N ALA A 265 27.81 8.69 13.52
CA ALA A 265 27.08 8.04 12.43
C ALA A 265 25.83 8.82 11.99
N LEU A 266 25.13 9.49 12.91
CA LEU A 266 23.96 10.31 12.62
C LEU A 266 24.36 11.66 11.98
N VAL A 267 25.33 12.38 12.54
CA VAL A 267 25.74 13.71 12.04
C VAL A 267 26.53 13.66 10.73
N SER A 268 27.24 12.55 10.48
CA SER A 268 27.92 12.30 9.21
C SER A 268 27.00 11.75 8.11
N GLY A 269 25.73 11.43 8.43
CA GLY A 269 24.79 10.80 7.50
C GLY A 269 25.11 9.36 7.14
N ARG A 270 26.02 8.68 7.88
CA ARG A 270 26.26 7.23 7.73
C ARG A 270 25.04 6.40 8.12
N ASN A 271 24.24 6.89 9.07
CA ASN A 271 22.97 6.34 9.50
C ASN A 271 21.90 7.43 9.56
N THR A 272 20.65 7.02 9.38
CA THR A 272 19.48 7.88 9.62
C THR A 272 18.90 7.62 11.01
N ALA A 273 18.11 8.55 11.53
CA ALA A 273 17.43 8.40 12.81
C ALA A 273 16.50 7.17 12.85
N ALA A 274 15.82 6.87 11.73
CA ALA A 274 15.02 5.66 11.56
C ALA A 274 15.85 4.37 11.67
N VAL A 275 17.01 4.31 11.01
CA VAL A 275 17.90 3.13 11.06
C VAL A 275 18.48 2.94 12.45
N ALA A 276 18.90 4.02 13.12
CA ALA A 276 19.37 3.97 14.50
C ALA A 276 18.26 3.47 15.44
N ALA A 277 17.09 4.11 15.44
CA ALA A 277 15.97 3.70 16.29
C ALA A 277 15.56 2.25 16.05
N MET A 278 15.48 1.81 14.79
CA MET A 278 15.18 0.41 14.46
C MET A 278 16.26 -0.53 15.00
N GLY A 279 17.55 -0.22 14.86
CA GLY A 279 18.63 -1.05 15.39
C GLY A 279 18.53 -1.32 16.90
N PHE A 280 18.04 -0.35 17.68
CA PHE A 280 17.78 -0.52 19.11
C PHE A 280 16.46 -1.27 19.37
N LEU A 281 15.36 -0.90 18.69
CA LEU A 281 14.02 -1.47 18.89
C LEU A 281 13.89 -2.91 18.34
N ASP A 282 14.70 -3.31 17.36
CA ASP A 282 14.76 -4.67 16.85
C ASP A 282 15.81 -5.55 17.54
N SER A 283 16.61 -4.99 18.45
CA SER A 283 17.66 -5.72 19.17
C SER A 283 17.11 -6.89 19.99
N THR A 284 17.90 -7.95 20.11
CA THR A 284 17.58 -9.08 21.01
C THR A 284 17.47 -8.63 22.47
N GLU A 285 18.29 -7.65 22.87
CA GLU A 285 18.28 -7.03 24.20
C GLU A 285 16.89 -6.42 24.50
N PHE A 286 16.34 -5.59 23.62
CA PHE A 286 15.02 -5.01 23.83
C PHE A 286 13.88 -6.02 23.69
N LYS A 287 13.91 -6.89 22.67
CA LYS A 287 12.89 -7.92 22.47
C LYS A 287 12.78 -8.86 23.67
N SER A 288 13.88 -9.16 24.36
CA SER A 288 13.90 -10.00 25.56
C SER A 288 13.12 -9.44 26.76
N LYS A 289 12.82 -8.12 26.77
CA LYS A 289 12.08 -7.48 27.86
C LYS A 289 10.59 -7.83 27.91
N ASN A 290 10.03 -8.41 26.84
CA ASN A 290 8.65 -8.86 26.78
C ASN A 290 7.62 -7.82 27.25
N LEU A 291 7.84 -6.54 26.93
CA LEU A 291 6.97 -5.43 27.33
C LEU A 291 5.53 -5.64 26.86
N SER A 292 4.58 -5.22 27.70
CA SER A 292 3.17 -5.15 27.29
C SER A 292 3.00 -4.17 26.12
N ASN A 293 1.90 -4.28 25.38
CA ASN A 293 1.61 -3.34 24.30
C ASN A 293 1.49 -1.89 24.80
N SER A 294 1.04 -1.68 26.05
CA SER A 294 0.98 -0.37 26.70
C SER A 294 2.37 0.20 26.93
N ASP A 295 3.27 -0.57 27.54
CA ASP A 295 4.60 -0.08 27.94
C ASP A 295 5.52 0.06 26.72
N TYR A 296 5.34 -0.81 25.72
CA TYR A 296 6.00 -0.70 24.43
C TYR A 296 5.66 0.62 23.72
N LEU A 297 4.40 1.07 23.79
CA LEU A 297 4.01 2.37 23.26
C LEU A 297 4.64 3.52 24.04
N ASP A 298 4.71 3.46 25.37
CA ASP A 298 5.38 4.51 26.17
C ASP A 298 6.86 4.65 25.78
N VAL A 299 7.56 3.53 25.51
CA VAL A 299 8.92 3.57 24.97
C VAL A 299 8.95 4.27 23.62
N LEU A 300 8.05 3.95 22.67
CA LEU A 300 8.02 4.62 21.36
C LEU A 300 7.74 6.13 21.47
N TYR A 301 6.80 6.56 22.31
CA TYR A 301 6.50 7.99 22.51
C TYR A 301 7.70 8.74 23.09
N ARG A 302 8.33 8.22 24.16
CA ARG A 302 9.46 8.90 24.81
C ARG A 302 10.73 8.90 23.94
N THR A 303 10.99 7.83 23.18
CA THR A 303 12.19 7.71 22.33
C THR A 303 12.06 8.46 21.01
N LEU A 304 10.94 8.29 20.30
CA LEU A 304 10.76 8.86 18.96
C LEU A 304 10.11 10.25 18.99
N LEU A 305 9.29 10.57 19.99
CA LEU A 305 8.53 11.85 20.03
C LEU A 305 8.94 12.77 21.18
N ASP A 306 9.91 12.36 22.01
CA ASP A 306 10.46 13.14 23.13
C ASP A 306 9.41 13.61 24.16
N ARG A 307 8.35 12.81 24.35
CA ARG A 307 7.25 13.13 25.26
C ARG A 307 6.54 11.88 25.79
N GLU A 308 5.69 12.10 26.78
CA GLU A 308 4.71 11.10 27.22
C GLU A 308 3.61 10.85 26.18
N ALA A 309 3.09 9.62 26.19
CA ALA A 309 1.92 9.25 25.44
C ALA A 309 0.66 9.90 26.03
N ASP A 310 -0.15 10.55 25.19
CA ASP A 310 -1.48 11.01 25.59
C ASP A 310 -2.49 9.84 25.56
N ASN A 311 -3.48 9.88 26.46
CA ASN A 311 -4.44 8.78 26.63
C ASN A 311 -5.21 8.42 25.35
N THR A 312 -5.51 9.42 24.51
CA THR A 312 -6.25 9.22 23.26
C THR A 312 -5.38 8.51 22.23
N GLY A 313 -4.22 9.08 21.88
CA GLY A 313 -3.28 8.49 20.92
C GLY A 313 -2.79 7.11 21.35
N LYS A 314 -2.54 6.89 22.64
CA LYS A 314 -2.19 5.56 23.16
C LYS A 314 -3.32 4.55 22.98
N SER A 315 -4.56 4.94 23.24
CA SER A 315 -5.75 4.08 23.03
C SER A 315 -5.95 3.74 21.55
N GLU A 316 -5.79 4.72 20.65
CA GLU A 316 -5.84 4.51 19.20
C GLU A 316 -4.75 3.53 18.73
N TRP A 317 -3.51 3.68 19.21
CA TRP A 317 -2.42 2.75 18.88
C TRP A 317 -2.63 1.34 19.44
N LEU A 318 -3.19 1.19 20.65
CA LEU A 318 -3.59 -0.12 21.17
C LEU A 318 -4.68 -0.77 20.29
N GLY A 319 -5.62 0.01 19.78
CA GLY A 319 -6.61 -0.42 18.79
C GLY A 319 -6.00 -0.79 17.44
N VAL A 320 -4.91 -0.14 17.01
CA VAL A 320 -4.13 -0.56 15.84
C VAL A 320 -3.40 -1.89 16.11
N MET A 321 -2.76 -2.06 17.26
CA MET A 321 -2.07 -3.31 17.61
C MET A 321 -3.01 -4.51 17.67
N SER A 322 -4.26 -4.34 18.13
CA SER A 322 -5.24 -5.45 18.16
C SER A 322 -5.72 -5.91 16.78
N THR A 323 -5.46 -5.14 15.71
CA THR A 323 -5.73 -5.60 14.33
C THR A 323 -4.84 -6.75 13.89
N GLY A 324 -3.67 -6.94 14.53
CA GLY A 324 -2.70 -7.98 14.18
C GLY A 324 -1.50 -7.52 13.34
N VAL A 325 -1.40 -6.22 13.00
CA VAL A 325 -0.19 -5.63 12.37
C VAL A 325 1.05 -5.81 13.26
N SER A 326 2.23 -5.80 12.65
CA SER A 326 3.51 -5.99 13.34
C SER A 326 3.88 -4.79 14.23
N LYS A 327 4.86 -4.99 15.11
CA LYS A 327 5.52 -3.89 15.84
C LYS A 327 6.30 -2.95 14.89
N THR A 328 6.75 -3.44 13.74
CA THR A 328 7.41 -2.64 12.69
C THR A 328 6.43 -1.67 12.04
N TYR A 329 5.15 -2.04 11.90
CA TYR A 329 4.09 -1.12 11.44
C TYR A 329 3.95 0.11 12.36
N LEU A 330 4.05 -0.07 13.68
CA LEU A 330 4.03 1.05 14.63
C LEU A 330 5.25 1.94 14.44
N ILE A 331 6.46 1.38 14.45
CA ILE A 331 7.70 2.15 14.29
C ILE A 331 7.69 2.92 12.95
N TYR A 332 7.23 2.30 11.87
CA TYR A 332 7.04 2.94 10.57
C TYR A 332 6.17 4.20 10.66
N ASN A 333 5.02 4.13 11.34
CA ASN A 333 4.13 5.28 11.45
C ASN A 333 4.68 6.38 12.39
N PHE A 334 5.33 6.02 13.49
CA PHE A 334 6.01 6.99 14.37
C PHE A 334 7.14 7.70 13.62
N VAL A 335 7.98 6.95 12.89
CA VAL A 335 9.05 7.50 12.04
C VAL A 335 8.49 8.35 10.90
N ALA A 336 7.37 7.94 10.29
CA ALA A 336 6.74 8.68 9.22
C ALA A 336 6.05 9.97 9.70
N SER A 337 5.80 10.13 11.00
CA SER A 337 5.06 11.25 11.57
C SER A 337 5.70 12.62 11.30
N PRO A 338 4.89 13.71 11.22
CA PRO A 338 5.41 15.07 11.18
C PRO A 338 6.18 15.46 12.45
N GLU A 339 5.81 14.88 13.59
CA GLU A 339 6.42 15.16 14.90
C GLU A 339 7.87 14.66 14.96
N PHE A 340 8.13 13.39 14.64
CA PHE A 340 9.51 12.88 14.53
C PHE A 340 10.31 13.58 13.42
N GLY A 341 9.66 13.94 12.30
CA GLY A 341 10.29 14.74 11.25
C GLY A 341 10.75 16.11 11.72
N THR A 342 9.96 16.77 12.59
CA THR A 342 10.30 18.06 13.20
C THR A 342 11.47 17.92 14.16
N LEU A 343 11.49 16.87 14.99
CA LEU A 343 12.63 16.58 15.88
C LEU A 343 13.92 16.32 15.08
N CYS A 344 13.87 15.47 14.05
CA CYS A 344 15.04 15.21 13.20
C CYS A 344 15.56 16.50 12.53
N GLN A 345 14.66 17.39 12.10
CA GLN A 345 15.03 18.70 11.53
C GLN A 345 15.67 19.62 12.59
N GLN A 346 15.13 19.68 13.80
CA GLN A 346 15.72 20.44 14.91
C GLN A 346 17.14 19.93 15.23
N TYR A 347 17.30 18.61 15.29
CA TYR A 347 18.56 17.95 15.64
C TYR A 347 19.59 17.98 14.50
N GLY A 348 19.20 18.40 13.29
CA GLY A 348 20.07 18.47 12.12
C GLY A 348 20.43 17.11 11.49
N ILE A 349 19.65 16.06 11.75
CA ILE A 349 19.93 14.68 11.30
C ILE A 349 18.91 14.18 10.27
N GLU A 350 19.31 13.24 9.42
CA GLU A 350 18.40 12.66 8.43
C GLU A 350 17.39 11.72 9.10
N ARG A 351 16.09 11.99 8.88
CA ARG A 351 15.00 11.15 9.42
C ARG A 351 15.05 9.70 8.94
N GLY A 352 15.29 9.50 7.64
CA GLY A 352 15.19 8.19 6.99
C GLY A 352 13.76 7.64 6.90
N THR A 353 13.67 6.33 6.65
CA THR A 353 12.42 5.57 6.50
C THR A 353 12.54 4.17 7.12
N VAL A 354 11.39 3.55 7.36
CA VAL A 354 11.25 2.13 7.71
C VAL A 354 10.58 1.42 6.53
N SER A 355 10.89 0.15 6.30
CA SER A 355 10.23 -0.67 5.27
C SER A 355 9.29 -1.70 5.86
N LEU A 356 8.08 -1.81 5.29
CA LEU A 356 7.08 -2.81 5.68
C LEU A 356 7.18 -4.02 4.75
N THR A 357 7.87 -5.06 5.20
CA THR A 357 8.14 -6.28 4.42
C THR A 357 7.10 -7.39 4.65
N GLU A 358 6.38 -7.36 5.76
CA GLU A 358 5.37 -8.36 6.11
C GLU A 358 4.00 -8.03 5.48
N PRO A 359 3.35 -8.97 4.76
CA PRO A 359 2.04 -8.71 4.14
C PRO A 359 0.93 -8.24 5.07
N ARG A 360 0.96 -8.64 6.35
CA ARG A 360 0.02 -8.17 7.38
C ARG A 360 0.09 -6.66 7.64
N ASP A 361 1.16 -5.99 7.20
CA ASP A 361 1.37 -4.56 7.39
C ASP A 361 0.92 -3.72 6.17
N TRP A 362 0.68 -4.35 5.02
CA TRP A 362 0.32 -3.65 3.78
C TRP A 362 -1.07 -3.02 3.81
N ASN A 363 -2.02 -3.62 4.55
CA ASN A 363 -3.33 -3.05 4.77
C ASN A 363 -3.93 -3.51 6.12
N LYS A 364 -3.87 -2.63 7.13
CA LYS A 364 -4.37 -2.91 8.49
C LYS A 364 -5.85 -3.31 8.55
N TYR A 365 -6.68 -2.89 7.58
CA TYR A 365 -8.10 -3.23 7.55
C TYR A 365 -8.28 -4.70 7.13
N ILE A 366 -7.59 -5.13 6.07
CA ILE A 366 -7.59 -6.55 5.66
C ILE A 366 -7.05 -7.45 6.79
N THR A 367 -5.95 -7.06 7.43
CA THR A 367 -5.37 -7.79 8.57
C THR A 367 -6.35 -7.87 9.75
N SER A 368 -7.01 -6.76 10.08
CA SER A 368 -8.06 -6.71 11.11
C SER A 368 -9.21 -7.68 10.82
N PHE A 369 -9.65 -7.75 9.56
CA PHE A 369 -10.70 -8.68 9.14
C PHE A 369 -10.30 -10.13 9.33
N VAL A 370 -9.11 -10.52 8.84
CA VAL A 370 -8.58 -11.88 9.02
C VAL A 370 -8.51 -12.22 10.51
N ASN A 371 -7.94 -11.33 11.33
CA ASN A 371 -7.79 -11.56 12.76
C ASN A 371 -9.15 -11.72 13.48
N GLN A 372 -10.14 -10.89 13.13
CA GLN A 372 -11.50 -10.99 13.70
C GLN A 372 -12.23 -12.26 13.26
N VAL A 373 -12.11 -12.68 12.00
CA VAL A 373 -12.72 -13.93 11.52
C VAL A 373 -12.12 -15.14 12.25
N TYR A 374 -10.81 -15.18 12.46
CA TYR A 374 -10.17 -16.21 13.29
C TYR A 374 -10.67 -16.15 14.75
N ALA A 375 -10.66 -14.97 15.37
CA ALA A 375 -11.05 -14.79 16.77
C ALA A 375 -12.51 -15.18 17.03
N LEU A 376 -13.43 -14.87 16.12
CA LEU A 376 -14.86 -15.14 16.27
C LEU A 376 -15.22 -16.55 15.79
N ALA A 377 -14.89 -16.91 14.55
CA ALA A 377 -15.34 -18.14 13.93
C ALA A 377 -14.50 -19.36 14.36
N LEU A 378 -13.18 -19.21 14.47
CA LEU A 378 -12.26 -20.27 14.91
C LEU A 378 -11.94 -20.22 16.42
N GLN A 379 -12.41 -19.19 17.13
CA GLN A 379 -12.29 -19.05 18.60
C GLN A 379 -10.83 -18.98 19.10
N ARG A 380 -9.90 -18.53 18.24
CA ARG A 380 -8.48 -18.32 18.55
C ARG A 380 -7.92 -17.11 17.79
N PRO A 381 -6.84 -16.47 18.25
CA PRO A 381 -6.13 -15.50 17.41
C PRO A 381 -5.58 -16.15 16.13
N ALA A 382 -5.48 -15.35 15.07
CA ALA A 382 -4.68 -15.70 13.91
C ALA A 382 -3.20 -15.69 14.28
N SER A 383 -2.42 -16.65 13.78
CA SER A 383 -0.96 -16.59 13.89
C SER A 383 -0.38 -15.55 12.93
N ASP A 384 0.86 -15.11 13.17
CA ASP A 384 1.59 -14.24 12.24
C ASP A 384 1.66 -14.83 10.81
N SER A 385 1.69 -16.16 10.68
CA SER A 385 1.63 -16.87 9.38
C SER A 385 0.24 -16.87 8.76
N ASP A 386 -0.83 -17.06 9.56
CA ASP A 386 -2.22 -16.93 9.09
C ASP A 386 -2.45 -15.52 8.54
N LEU A 387 -2.05 -14.49 9.31
CA LEU A 387 -2.18 -13.09 8.94
C LEU A 387 -1.38 -12.77 7.68
N ASN A 388 -0.10 -13.14 7.61
CA ASN A 388 0.73 -12.84 6.44
C ASN A 388 0.29 -13.57 5.17
N ASN A 389 -0.24 -14.79 5.27
CA ASN A 389 -0.76 -15.50 4.09
C ASN A 389 -2.08 -14.89 3.62
N TRP A 390 -3.08 -14.75 4.50
CA TRP A 390 -4.37 -14.23 4.08
C TRP A 390 -4.35 -12.73 3.77
N ALA A 391 -3.60 -11.91 4.51
CA ALA A 391 -3.47 -10.49 4.17
C ALA A 391 -2.78 -10.31 2.82
N ARG A 392 -1.77 -11.12 2.48
CA ARG A 392 -1.22 -11.15 1.11
C ARG A 392 -2.32 -11.48 0.12
N ASP A 393 -2.97 -12.63 0.24
CA ASP A 393 -3.82 -13.21 -0.80
C ASP A 393 -5.15 -12.44 -0.98
N LEU A 394 -5.67 -11.83 0.10
CA LEU A 394 -6.80 -10.89 0.09
C LEU A 394 -6.41 -9.51 -0.41
N TYR A 395 -5.27 -8.95 0.02
CA TYR A 395 -4.76 -7.70 -0.57
C TYR A 395 -4.67 -7.92 -2.09
N ASN A 396 -4.06 -9.03 -2.53
CA ASN A 396 -3.82 -9.44 -3.91
C ASN A 396 -4.96 -9.45 -4.94
N HIS A 397 -6.23 -9.40 -4.54
CA HIS A 397 -7.35 -9.91 -5.37
C HIS A 397 -7.22 -11.40 -5.76
N ALA A 398 -6.25 -12.16 -5.23
CA ALA A 398 -6.07 -13.58 -5.56
C ALA A 398 -7.15 -14.46 -4.91
N VAL A 399 -7.67 -14.00 -3.78
CA VAL A 399 -8.78 -14.58 -3.03
C VAL A 399 -9.76 -13.43 -2.74
N SER A 400 -11.06 -13.63 -2.98
CA SER A 400 -12.08 -12.64 -2.59
C SER A 400 -12.41 -12.75 -1.10
N GLY A 401 -13.04 -11.72 -0.52
CA GLY A 401 -13.58 -11.81 0.85
C GLY A 401 -14.52 -13.01 1.04
N LYS A 402 -15.27 -13.41 0.00
CA LYS A 402 -16.15 -14.58 -0.01
C LYS A 402 -15.35 -15.88 0.06
N ASP A 403 -14.28 -15.99 -0.74
CA ASP A 403 -13.47 -17.19 -0.85
C ASP A 403 -12.65 -17.43 0.42
N PHE A 404 -12.18 -16.37 1.08
CA PHE A 404 -11.59 -16.46 2.41
C PHE A 404 -12.59 -16.97 3.44
N VAL A 405 -13.78 -16.37 3.55
CA VAL A 405 -14.80 -16.82 4.51
C VAL A 405 -15.20 -18.28 4.26
N LYS A 406 -15.38 -18.70 3.00
CA LYS A 406 -15.61 -20.11 2.63
C LYS A 406 -14.45 -21.00 3.06
N SER A 407 -13.20 -20.57 2.85
CA SER A 407 -12.00 -21.32 3.21
C SER A 407 -11.90 -21.55 4.72
N ILE A 408 -12.19 -20.52 5.53
CA ILE A 408 -12.25 -20.64 6.98
C ILE A 408 -13.40 -21.57 7.40
N VAL A 409 -14.62 -21.33 6.90
CA VAL A 409 -15.83 -22.06 7.30
C VAL A 409 -15.78 -23.55 6.92
N PHE A 410 -15.15 -23.89 5.79
CA PHE A 410 -15.02 -25.28 5.33
C PHE A 410 -13.62 -25.88 5.55
N SER A 411 -12.75 -25.21 6.30
CA SER A 411 -11.50 -25.78 6.81
C SER A 411 -11.75 -27.00 7.73
N ALA A 412 -10.70 -27.77 8.02
CA ALA A 412 -10.80 -28.88 8.98
C ALA A 412 -11.16 -28.38 10.39
N GLU A 413 -10.59 -27.23 10.80
CA GLU A 413 -10.85 -26.58 12.08
C GLU A 413 -12.28 -26.04 12.17
N GLY A 414 -12.73 -25.30 11.15
CA GLY A 414 -14.11 -24.81 11.05
C GLY A 414 -15.14 -25.93 11.04
N LYS A 415 -14.86 -27.05 10.36
CA LYS A 415 -15.72 -28.25 10.38
C LYS A 415 -15.78 -28.94 11.75
N ALA A 416 -14.69 -28.91 12.53
CA ALA A 416 -14.67 -29.45 13.88
C ALA A 416 -15.49 -28.59 14.86
N ILE A 417 -15.47 -27.27 14.69
CA ILE A 417 -16.28 -26.32 15.46
C ILE A 417 -17.77 -26.40 15.05
N ALA A 418 -18.06 -26.46 13.74
CA ALA A 418 -19.42 -26.51 13.19
C ALA A 418 -20.05 -27.93 13.23
N SER A 419 -20.01 -28.55 14.41
CA SER A 419 -20.40 -29.96 14.63
C SER A 419 -21.87 -30.25 14.30
N SER A 420 -22.75 -29.28 14.55
CA SER A 420 -24.19 -29.31 14.26
C SER A 420 -24.59 -28.20 13.30
N ASP A 421 -25.81 -28.26 12.77
CA ASP A 421 -26.34 -27.17 11.91
C ASP A 421 -26.54 -25.87 12.69
N ARG A 422 -26.77 -25.94 14.01
CA ARG A 422 -26.80 -24.76 14.89
C ARG A 422 -25.42 -24.10 14.94
N ASP A 423 -24.38 -24.88 15.18
CA ASP A 423 -22.99 -24.39 15.25
C ASP A 423 -22.55 -23.83 13.90
N PHE A 424 -22.96 -24.46 12.80
CA PHE A 424 -22.70 -23.97 11.45
C PHE A 424 -23.32 -22.59 11.18
N VAL A 425 -24.59 -22.37 11.56
CA VAL A 425 -25.23 -21.05 11.40
C VAL A 425 -24.51 -19.99 12.23
N ILE A 426 -24.14 -20.31 13.48
CA ILE A 426 -23.36 -19.42 14.36
C ILE A 426 -22.01 -19.08 13.73
N MET A 427 -21.27 -20.08 13.26
CA MET A 427 -19.96 -19.86 12.64
C MET A 427 -20.04 -19.10 11.31
N ALA A 428 -21.09 -19.32 10.51
CA ALA A 428 -21.32 -18.57 9.27
C ALA A 428 -21.56 -17.07 9.54
N TYR A 429 -22.35 -16.72 10.56
CA TYR A 429 -22.55 -15.32 10.97
C TYR A 429 -21.27 -14.70 11.53
N ARG A 430 -20.52 -15.44 12.36
CA ARG A 430 -19.23 -14.98 12.91
C ARG A 430 -18.17 -14.74 11.85
N ALA A 431 -18.09 -15.61 10.84
CA ALA A 431 -17.10 -15.52 9.77
C ALA A 431 -17.46 -14.48 8.70
N ALA A 432 -18.74 -14.38 8.32
CA ALA A 432 -19.18 -13.43 7.30
C ALA A 432 -19.49 -12.03 7.87
N LEU A 433 -20.24 -11.97 8.97
CA LEU A 433 -20.86 -10.74 9.49
C LEU A 433 -20.19 -10.22 10.78
N LEU A 434 -19.14 -10.88 11.26
CA LEU A 434 -18.34 -10.52 12.44
C LEU A 434 -19.16 -10.35 13.73
N ARG A 435 -20.25 -11.11 13.87
CA ARG A 435 -21.12 -11.07 15.05
C ARG A 435 -21.79 -12.41 15.32
N ASP A 436 -22.33 -12.55 16.53
CA ASP A 436 -23.27 -13.62 16.83
C ASP A 436 -24.63 -13.39 16.12
N PRO A 437 -25.29 -14.46 15.64
CA PRO A 437 -26.68 -14.38 15.18
C PRO A 437 -27.66 -14.24 16.35
N ALA A 438 -28.82 -13.63 16.10
CA ALA A 438 -29.93 -13.70 17.05
C ALA A 438 -30.53 -15.12 17.07
N GLU A 439 -31.16 -15.52 18.17
CA GLU A 439 -31.78 -16.85 18.29
C GLU A 439 -32.84 -17.10 17.19
N THR A 440 -33.52 -16.06 16.71
CA THR A 440 -34.43 -16.11 15.56
C THR A 440 -33.73 -16.43 14.24
N ASP A 441 -32.52 -15.91 14.05
CA ASP A 441 -31.70 -16.15 12.85
C ASP A 441 -31.18 -17.59 12.86
N ILE A 442 -30.72 -18.07 14.02
CA ILE A 442 -30.28 -19.46 14.22
C ILE A 442 -31.41 -20.43 13.85
N ASN A 443 -32.60 -20.23 14.41
CA ASN A 443 -33.75 -21.10 14.15
C ASN A 443 -34.20 -21.04 12.68
N SER A 444 -34.10 -19.88 12.04
CA SER A 444 -34.41 -19.73 10.61
C SER A 444 -33.38 -20.46 9.72
N GLY A 445 -32.07 -20.33 10.03
CA GLY A 445 -30.99 -21.00 9.32
C GLY A 445 -31.03 -22.52 9.44
N VAL A 446 -31.23 -23.05 10.65
CA VAL A 446 -31.38 -24.49 10.90
C VAL A 446 -32.59 -25.07 10.16
N ASN A 447 -33.68 -24.31 10.01
CA ASN A 447 -34.82 -24.74 9.19
C ASN A 447 -34.51 -24.70 7.69
N ALA A 448 -33.75 -23.71 7.19
CA ALA A 448 -33.34 -23.64 5.80
C ALA A 448 -32.43 -24.81 5.39
N LEU A 449 -31.50 -25.21 6.26
CA LEU A 449 -30.56 -26.32 6.05
C LEU A 449 -31.23 -27.71 5.90
N ARG A 450 -32.54 -27.82 6.19
CA ARG A 450 -33.33 -29.02 5.86
C ARG A 450 -33.62 -29.17 4.36
N SER A 451 -33.49 -28.09 3.60
CA SER A 451 -33.88 -27.99 2.18
C SER A 451 -32.73 -27.58 1.25
N ILE A 452 -31.67 -26.95 1.78
CA ILE A 452 -30.49 -26.51 1.02
C ILE A 452 -29.19 -26.94 1.70
N SER A 453 -28.10 -27.01 0.94
CA SER A 453 -26.79 -27.36 1.51
C SER A 453 -26.21 -26.25 2.40
N ARG A 454 -25.28 -26.63 3.28
CA ARG A 454 -24.48 -25.68 4.07
C ARG A 454 -23.77 -24.63 3.21
N GLU A 455 -23.26 -25.03 2.04
CA GLU A 455 -22.65 -24.13 1.06
C GLU A 455 -23.67 -23.14 0.49
N SER A 456 -24.83 -23.61 0.02
CA SER A 456 -25.90 -22.73 -0.48
C SER A 456 -26.43 -21.77 0.59
N TYR A 457 -26.47 -22.20 1.86
CA TYR A 457 -26.83 -21.32 2.98
C TYR A 457 -25.77 -20.24 3.22
N LEU A 458 -24.48 -20.59 3.27
CA LEU A 458 -23.41 -19.61 3.42
C LEU A 458 -23.40 -18.60 2.26
N GLU A 459 -23.59 -19.06 1.02
CA GLU A 459 -23.69 -18.18 -0.16
C GLU A 459 -24.83 -17.17 -0.04
N SER A 460 -25.95 -17.52 0.62
CA SER A 460 -27.05 -16.56 0.87
C SER A 460 -26.64 -15.43 1.82
N ILE A 461 -25.76 -15.70 2.79
CA ILE A 461 -25.19 -14.70 3.70
C ILE A 461 -24.13 -13.87 2.96
N LEU A 462 -23.26 -14.50 2.17
CA LEU A 462 -22.22 -13.85 1.36
C LEU A 462 -22.77 -13.02 0.18
N ALA A 463 -24.05 -13.22 -0.17
CA ALA A 463 -24.79 -12.39 -1.12
C ALA A 463 -25.55 -11.23 -0.47
N SER A 464 -25.52 -11.09 0.87
CA SER A 464 -26.25 -10.04 1.58
C SER A 464 -25.61 -8.65 1.45
N THR A 465 -26.45 -7.62 1.58
CA THR A 465 -25.99 -6.22 1.72
C THR A 465 -25.10 -6.03 2.96
N GLU A 466 -25.36 -6.77 4.04
CA GLU A 466 -24.55 -6.70 5.25
C GLU A 466 -23.11 -7.18 4.98
N PHE A 467 -22.94 -8.34 4.33
CA PHE A 467 -21.62 -8.83 3.92
C PHE A 467 -20.93 -7.90 2.90
N THR A 468 -21.71 -7.31 1.99
CA THR A 468 -21.23 -6.32 1.01
C THR A 468 -20.64 -5.09 1.73
N ASN A 469 -21.33 -4.59 2.76
CA ASN A 469 -20.86 -3.45 3.55
C ASN A 469 -19.64 -3.82 4.41
N ILE A 470 -19.58 -5.05 4.96
CA ILE A 470 -18.39 -5.58 5.64
C ILE A 470 -17.18 -5.62 4.69
N CYS A 471 -17.37 -6.07 3.44
CA CYS A 471 -16.30 -6.06 2.46
C CYS A 471 -15.79 -4.64 2.15
N ALA A 472 -16.67 -3.65 2.02
CA ALA A 472 -16.25 -2.26 1.90
C ALA A 472 -15.48 -1.77 3.14
N ASN A 473 -16.02 -2.00 4.35
CA ASN A 473 -15.42 -1.61 5.64
C ASN A 473 -13.98 -2.13 5.82
N TYR A 474 -13.71 -3.36 5.36
CA TYR A 474 -12.40 -4.00 5.48
C TYR A 474 -11.57 -3.97 4.21
N ASN A 475 -12.04 -3.25 3.18
CA ASN A 475 -11.36 -3.08 1.91
C ASN A 475 -11.05 -4.42 1.21
N LEU A 476 -12.08 -5.27 1.15
CA LEU A 476 -12.09 -6.59 0.53
C LEU A 476 -12.86 -6.53 -0.79
N HIS A 477 -12.30 -7.15 -1.83
CA HIS A 477 -13.01 -7.33 -3.08
C HIS A 477 -13.98 -8.52 -2.96
N LEU A 478 -15.19 -8.35 -3.51
CA LEU A 478 -16.26 -9.35 -3.51
C LEU A 478 -16.05 -10.48 -4.52
N TYR A 479 -15.09 -10.30 -5.43
CA TYR A 479 -14.79 -11.16 -6.56
C TYR A 479 -13.28 -11.15 -6.85
N VAL A 480 -12.80 -12.21 -7.51
CA VAL A 480 -11.44 -12.29 -8.08
C VAL A 480 -11.46 -11.67 -9.49
N GLU A 481 -10.36 -11.11 -9.98
CA GLU A 481 -10.28 -10.65 -11.38
C GLU A 481 -10.32 -11.82 -12.38
N GLY A 482 -11.05 -11.68 -13.47
CA GLY A 482 -11.16 -12.71 -14.51
C GLY A 482 -12.33 -13.70 -14.30
N TRP A 483 -12.10 -14.98 -14.61
CA TRP A 483 -13.14 -16.01 -14.58
C TRP A 483 -13.46 -16.46 -13.14
N ASN A 484 -14.70 -16.27 -12.73
CA ASN A 484 -15.22 -16.66 -11.42
C ASN A 484 -16.31 -17.75 -11.58
N GLN A 485 -16.38 -18.70 -10.65
CA GLN A 485 -17.37 -19.78 -10.65
C GLN A 485 -18.58 -19.42 -9.76
N SER A 486 -19.77 -19.72 -10.24
CA SER A 486 -21.01 -19.75 -9.45
C SER A 486 -21.69 -21.13 -9.57
N PRO A 487 -22.69 -21.46 -8.74
CA PRO A 487 -23.52 -22.66 -8.92
C PRO A 487 -24.24 -22.73 -10.27
N LYS A 488 -24.47 -21.58 -10.94
CA LYS A 488 -25.10 -21.49 -12.27
C LYS A 488 -24.11 -21.62 -13.43
N GLY A 489 -22.81 -21.42 -13.19
CA GLY A 489 -21.74 -21.46 -14.18
C GLY A 489 -20.69 -20.36 -14.02
N LEU A 490 -19.80 -20.23 -15.01
CA LEU A 490 -18.70 -19.27 -15.01
C LEU A 490 -19.15 -17.88 -15.50
N TYR A 491 -18.79 -16.84 -14.76
CA TYR A 491 -18.94 -15.43 -15.13
C TYR A 491 -17.57 -14.73 -15.16
N TYR A 492 -17.49 -13.52 -15.73
CA TYR A 492 -16.24 -12.78 -15.83
C TYR A 492 -16.30 -11.47 -15.06
N VAL A 493 -15.20 -11.13 -14.39
CA VAL A 493 -15.02 -9.88 -13.64
C VAL A 493 -13.86 -9.11 -14.24
N GLN A 494 -14.03 -7.80 -14.39
CA GLN A 494 -12.96 -6.90 -14.79
C GLN A 494 -13.07 -5.59 -14.01
N ASN A 495 -11.97 -5.13 -13.43
CA ASN A 495 -11.92 -3.91 -12.61
C ASN A 495 -12.99 -3.92 -11.49
N GLY A 496 -13.07 -5.01 -10.73
CA GLY A 496 -14.03 -5.24 -9.64
C GLY A 496 -15.49 -5.41 -10.07
N THR A 497 -15.80 -5.33 -11.37
CA THR A 497 -17.17 -5.35 -11.89
C THR A 497 -17.47 -6.65 -12.64
N VAL A 498 -18.59 -7.31 -12.32
CA VAL A 498 -19.11 -8.44 -13.12
C VAL A 498 -19.53 -7.92 -14.49
N LEU A 499 -18.88 -8.41 -15.55
CA LEU A 499 -19.20 -8.04 -16.92
C LEU A 499 -20.50 -8.69 -17.40
N SER A 500 -21.15 -8.05 -18.37
CA SER A 500 -22.47 -8.44 -18.87
C SER A 500 -22.55 -8.32 -20.40
N GLY A 501 -23.39 -9.12 -21.04
CA GLY A 501 -23.61 -9.10 -22.49
C GLY A 501 -22.41 -9.61 -23.31
N TRP A 502 -22.25 -9.06 -24.52
CA TRP A 502 -21.18 -9.46 -25.43
C TRP A 502 -19.81 -8.94 -24.99
N GLN A 503 -18.86 -9.84 -24.75
CA GLN A 503 -17.52 -9.51 -24.25
C GLN A 503 -16.43 -10.21 -25.05
N ARG A 504 -15.43 -9.47 -25.54
CA ARG A 504 -14.25 -10.06 -26.19
C ARG A 504 -13.11 -10.17 -25.18
N ILE A 505 -12.84 -11.38 -24.71
CA ILE A 505 -11.86 -11.69 -23.67
C ILE A 505 -10.75 -12.51 -24.33
N ASN A 506 -9.50 -12.04 -24.25
CA ASN A 506 -8.32 -12.69 -24.85
C ASN A 506 -8.50 -13.07 -26.34
N GLY A 507 -9.18 -12.19 -27.10
CA GLY A 507 -9.46 -12.36 -28.54
C GLY A 507 -10.73 -13.17 -28.86
N SER A 508 -11.14 -14.08 -27.98
CA SER A 508 -12.38 -14.86 -28.10
C SER A 508 -13.61 -14.04 -27.72
N LEU A 509 -14.73 -14.26 -28.43
CA LEU A 509 -15.99 -13.56 -28.17
C LEU A 509 -16.94 -14.46 -27.36
N TYR A 510 -17.43 -13.91 -26.24
CA TYR A 510 -18.34 -14.55 -25.29
C TYR A 510 -19.64 -13.75 -25.21
N TYR A 511 -20.71 -14.39 -24.73
CA TYR A 511 -21.92 -13.72 -24.26
C TYR A 511 -22.15 -14.09 -22.79
N LEU A 512 -22.07 -13.10 -21.90
CA LEU A 512 -22.34 -13.21 -20.47
C LEU A 512 -23.81 -12.87 -20.26
N ASP A 513 -24.66 -13.88 -20.10
CA ASP A 513 -26.11 -13.75 -20.26
C ASP A 513 -26.73 -12.92 -19.13
N PRO A 514 -27.23 -11.69 -19.40
CA PRO A 514 -27.79 -10.83 -18.36
C PRO A 514 -29.07 -11.40 -17.74
N SER A 515 -29.74 -12.35 -18.42
CA SER A 515 -30.93 -13.03 -17.91
C SER A 515 -30.62 -14.24 -17.03
N ASN A 516 -29.34 -14.65 -16.97
CA ASN A 516 -28.84 -15.78 -16.18
C ASN A 516 -27.61 -15.36 -15.36
N ASP A 517 -27.75 -14.29 -14.57
CA ASP A 517 -26.74 -13.74 -13.64
C ASP A 517 -25.35 -13.47 -14.28
N ASN A 518 -25.32 -13.10 -15.56
CA ASN A 518 -24.10 -12.89 -16.36
C ASN A 518 -23.20 -14.14 -16.51
N VAL A 519 -23.74 -15.34 -16.30
CA VAL A 519 -23.04 -16.59 -16.63
C VAL A 519 -22.81 -16.66 -18.14
N ARG A 520 -21.62 -17.11 -18.55
CA ARG A 520 -21.31 -17.27 -19.97
C ARG A 520 -22.24 -18.30 -20.62
N ALA A 521 -22.78 -17.96 -21.77
CA ALA A 521 -23.54 -18.88 -22.60
C ALA A 521 -22.65 -20.06 -23.03
N THR A 522 -23.23 -21.26 -23.01
CA THR A 522 -22.67 -22.48 -23.60
C THR A 522 -23.79 -23.19 -24.38
N GLY A 523 -23.47 -23.85 -25.48
CA GLY A 523 -24.49 -24.41 -26.38
C GLY A 523 -25.33 -23.34 -27.08
N TRP A 524 -26.60 -23.65 -27.34
CA TRP A 524 -27.53 -22.73 -28.02
C TRP A 524 -28.09 -21.66 -27.05
N CYS A 525 -27.87 -20.38 -27.37
CA CYS A 525 -28.34 -19.23 -26.59
C CYS A 525 -28.93 -18.16 -27.52
N TYR A 526 -29.94 -17.43 -27.03
CA TYR A 526 -30.55 -16.31 -27.76
C TYR A 526 -29.96 -14.98 -27.26
N ALA A 527 -29.47 -14.17 -28.19
CA ALA A 527 -28.88 -12.86 -27.91
C ALA A 527 -29.13 -11.91 -29.10
N ASP A 528 -29.43 -10.64 -28.82
CA ASP A 528 -29.76 -9.61 -29.82
C ASP A 528 -30.83 -10.03 -30.85
N GLY A 529 -31.81 -10.87 -30.45
CA GLY A 529 -32.87 -11.40 -31.32
C GLY A 529 -32.42 -12.52 -32.28
N LEU A 530 -31.18 -12.99 -32.17
CA LEU A 530 -30.61 -14.09 -32.94
C LEU A 530 -30.28 -15.28 -32.03
N LYS A 531 -30.10 -16.45 -32.62
CA LYS A 531 -29.79 -17.70 -31.94
C LYS A 531 -28.38 -18.15 -32.30
N TYR A 532 -27.47 -18.06 -31.34
CA TYR A 532 -26.05 -18.37 -31.49
C TYR A 532 -25.70 -19.69 -30.81
N TYR A 533 -24.57 -20.28 -31.23
CA TYR A 533 -24.00 -21.46 -30.58
C TYR A 533 -22.63 -21.11 -29.99
N PHE A 534 -22.42 -21.50 -28.74
CA PHE A 534 -21.18 -21.35 -28.00
C PHE A 534 -20.61 -22.73 -27.67
N ASP A 535 -19.29 -22.88 -27.72
CA ASP A 535 -18.62 -24.14 -27.39
C ASP A 535 -18.66 -24.46 -25.88
N ALA A 536 -18.04 -25.56 -25.46
CA ALA A 536 -17.96 -25.94 -24.04
C ALA A 536 -17.17 -24.92 -23.17
N ASN A 537 -16.31 -24.12 -23.80
CA ASN A 537 -15.58 -23.03 -23.14
C ASN A 537 -16.37 -21.70 -23.16
N GLY A 538 -17.55 -21.67 -23.78
CA GLY A 538 -18.38 -20.47 -23.93
C GLY A 538 -17.96 -19.53 -25.06
N VAL A 539 -17.07 -19.96 -25.97
CA VAL A 539 -16.61 -19.18 -27.11
C VAL A 539 -17.63 -19.27 -28.26
N LEU A 540 -17.96 -18.13 -28.87
CA LEU A 540 -18.88 -18.05 -30.01
C LEU A 540 -18.33 -18.84 -31.22
N VAL A 541 -19.07 -19.86 -31.65
CA VAL A 541 -18.70 -20.68 -32.80
C VAL A 541 -19.04 -19.96 -34.11
N GLN A 542 -18.01 -19.50 -34.82
CA GLN A 542 -18.09 -18.66 -36.03
C GLN A 542 -18.67 -19.36 -37.28
N ASN A 543 -18.80 -20.70 -37.24
CA ASN A 543 -19.37 -21.50 -38.32
C ASN A 543 -20.05 -22.75 -37.73
N VAL A 544 -21.39 -22.78 -37.77
CA VAL A 544 -22.23 -23.83 -37.16
C VAL A 544 -22.81 -24.80 -38.19
N ASP A 545 -22.39 -24.74 -39.45
CA ASP A 545 -22.90 -25.52 -40.58
C ASP A 545 -22.89 -27.04 -40.33
N SER A 546 -21.82 -27.56 -39.73
CA SER A 546 -21.71 -28.97 -39.32
C SER A 546 -22.59 -29.35 -38.12
N ILE A 547 -22.99 -28.37 -37.31
CA ILE A 547 -23.82 -28.54 -36.09
C ILE A 547 -25.30 -28.58 -36.47
N ILE A 548 -25.74 -27.69 -37.37
CA ILE A 548 -27.14 -27.64 -37.84
C ILE A 548 -27.42 -28.61 -38.99
N GLY A 549 -26.39 -29.02 -39.73
CA GLY A 549 -26.53 -29.82 -40.94
C GLY A 549 -27.19 -29.07 -42.10
N LYS A 550 -27.38 -29.77 -43.23
CA LYS A 550 -27.96 -29.19 -44.44
C LYS A 550 -29.43 -28.81 -44.23
N GLN A 551 -29.75 -27.56 -44.52
CA GLN A 551 -31.12 -27.03 -44.47
C GLN A 551 -31.81 -27.12 -45.83
N SER A 552 -33.15 -27.03 -45.84
CA SER A 552 -33.96 -26.97 -47.06
C SER A 552 -33.84 -25.63 -47.81
N SER A 553 -33.51 -24.55 -47.08
CA SER A 553 -33.32 -23.20 -47.61
C SER A 553 -32.58 -22.33 -46.59
N TYR A 554 -31.91 -21.29 -47.08
CA TYR A 554 -31.17 -20.31 -46.28
C TYR A 554 -31.60 -18.88 -46.64
N LEU A 555 -31.21 -17.92 -45.82
CA LEU A 555 -31.19 -16.50 -46.16
C LEU A 555 -29.74 -16.04 -46.25
N LEU A 556 -29.34 -15.50 -47.41
CA LEU A 556 -28.03 -14.90 -47.62
C LEU A 556 -28.16 -13.39 -47.54
N LYS A 557 -27.35 -12.72 -46.73
CA LYS A 557 -27.30 -11.26 -46.61
C LYS A 557 -25.95 -10.77 -47.10
N VAL A 558 -25.91 -10.13 -48.27
CA VAL A 558 -24.70 -9.56 -48.87
C VAL A 558 -24.60 -8.10 -48.46
N ASN A 559 -23.63 -7.78 -47.61
CA ASN A 559 -23.32 -6.40 -47.26
C ASN A 559 -22.20 -5.88 -48.16
N THR A 560 -22.54 -4.92 -49.02
CA THR A 560 -21.65 -4.31 -50.01
C THR A 560 -20.66 -3.31 -49.42
N THR A 561 -20.85 -2.87 -48.17
CA THR A 561 -19.93 -1.98 -47.45
C THR A 561 -18.90 -2.79 -46.67
N THR A 562 -19.33 -3.75 -45.84
CA THR A 562 -18.40 -4.62 -45.11
C THR A 562 -17.74 -5.66 -46.01
N ASN A 563 -18.27 -5.90 -47.22
CA ASN A 563 -17.81 -6.91 -48.18
C ASN A 563 -17.80 -8.32 -47.54
N THR A 564 -18.96 -8.69 -47.01
CA THR A 564 -19.23 -9.97 -46.36
C THR A 564 -20.58 -10.53 -46.85
N VAL A 565 -20.68 -11.85 -46.99
CA VAL A 565 -21.95 -12.57 -47.11
C VAL A 565 -22.23 -13.30 -45.80
N SER A 566 -23.31 -12.96 -45.12
CA SER A 566 -23.77 -13.67 -43.92
C SER A 566 -24.87 -14.66 -44.30
N VAL A 567 -24.74 -15.90 -43.88
CA VAL A 567 -25.72 -16.96 -44.14
C VAL A 567 -26.53 -17.21 -42.87
N TYR A 568 -27.85 -17.32 -43.00
CA TYR A 568 -28.77 -17.60 -41.90
C TYR A 568 -29.65 -18.83 -42.20
N ALA A 569 -29.87 -19.66 -41.18
CA ALA A 569 -30.77 -20.82 -41.17
C ALA A 569 -32.03 -20.52 -40.35
N ARG A 570 -33.09 -21.32 -40.57
CA ARG A 570 -34.36 -21.16 -39.83
C ARG A 570 -34.29 -21.80 -38.45
N ASP A 571 -34.78 -21.06 -37.45
CA ASP A 571 -35.12 -21.60 -36.14
C ASP A 571 -36.63 -21.90 -36.08
N GLY A 572 -37.06 -22.96 -36.80
CA GLY A 572 -38.47 -23.34 -36.89
C GLY A 572 -39.37 -22.18 -37.34
N ALA A 573 -40.35 -21.82 -36.51
CA ALA A 573 -41.29 -20.73 -36.76
C ALA A 573 -40.68 -19.32 -36.56
N ASN A 574 -39.56 -19.19 -35.85
CA ASN A 574 -38.93 -17.90 -35.54
C ASN A 574 -38.22 -17.26 -36.76
N GLY A 575 -38.17 -17.96 -37.90
CA GLY A 575 -37.57 -17.46 -39.13
C GLY A 575 -36.04 -17.62 -39.18
N TYR A 576 -35.40 -16.89 -40.09
CA TYR A 576 -33.96 -17.00 -40.36
C TYR A 576 -33.09 -16.28 -39.32
N ILE A 577 -33.09 -16.79 -38.08
CA ILE A 577 -32.41 -16.16 -36.93
C ILE A 577 -31.19 -16.92 -36.42
N ILE A 578 -30.76 -18.01 -37.07
CA ILE A 578 -29.51 -18.71 -36.73
C ILE A 578 -28.42 -18.27 -37.73
N PRO A 579 -27.42 -17.46 -37.33
CA PRO A 579 -26.24 -17.22 -38.16
C PRO A 579 -25.48 -18.53 -38.37
N VAL A 580 -25.25 -18.91 -39.62
CA VAL A 580 -24.60 -20.19 -40.00
C VAL A 580 -23.11 -20.01 -40.17
N LYS A 581 -22.71 -19.00 -40.95
CA LYS A 581 -21.33 -18.57 -41.19
C LYS A 581 -21.32 -17.19 -41.88
N ASN A 582 -20.20 -16.48 -41.74
CA ASN A 582 -19.85 -15.36 -42.62
C ASN A 582 -18.86 -15.83 -43.69
N MET A 583 -18.88 -15.18 -44.85
CA MET A 583 -17.98 -15.42 -45.98
C MET A 583 -17.40 -14.09 -46.45
N ILE A 584 -16.08 -14.01 -46.68
CA ILE A 584 -15.46 -12.82 -47.26
C ILE A 584 -15.77 -12.73 -48.76
N CYS A 585 -16.17 -11.55 -49.24
CA CYS A 585 -16.46 -11.36 -50.66
C CYS A 585 -15.82 -10.09 -51.23
N SER A 586 -15.88 -9.94 -52.56
CA SER A 586 -15.78 -8.64 -53.23
C SER A 586 -17.08 -8.34 -53.94
N THR A 587 -17.66 -7.19 -53.62
CA THR A 587 -18.83 -6.65 -54.31
C THR A 587 -18.42 -5.62 -55.37
N GLY A 588 -19.40 -5.05 -56.06
CA GLY A 588 -19.18 -4.13 -57.18
C GLY A 588 -18.40 -2.87 -56.78
N ASN A 589 -17.49 -2.45 -57.64
CA ASN A 589 -16.86 -1.12 -57.54
C ASN A 589 -17.88 0.00 -57.88
N PRO A 590 -17.61 1.28 -57.55
CA PRO A 590 -18.57 2.36 -57.76
C PRO A 590 -19.03 2.59 -59.21
N GLY A 591 -18.22 2.25 -60.21
CA GLY A 591 -18.59 2.35 -61.64
C GLY A 591 -19.49 1.20 -62.13
N THR A 592 -19.48 0.08 -61.41
CA THR A 592 -20.30 -1.12 -61.70
C THR A 592 -20.74 -1.76 -60.37
N PRO A 593 -21.68 -1.12 -59.64
CA PRO A 593 -22.08 -1.54 -58.29
C PRO A 593 -22.86 -2.86 -58.31
N THR A 594 -22.83 -3.61 -57.20
CA THR A 594 -23.76 -4.74 -57.02
C THR A 594 -25.17 -4.22 -56.77
N ILE A 595 -26.15 -4.78 -57.48
CA ILE A 595 -27.58 -4.49 -57.26
C ILE A 595 -28.00 -4.69 -55.79
N HIS A 596 -28.84 -3.79 -55.29
CA HIS A 596 -29.50 -3.94 -53.99
C HIS A 596 -30.92 -4.47 -54.16
N GLY A 597 -31.45 -5.13 -53.12
CA GLY A 597 -32.79 -5.72 -53.12
C GLY A 597 -32.80 -7.18 -52.65
N THR A 598 -33.94 -7.83 -52.79
CA THR A 598 -34.15 -9.24 -52.40
C THR A 598 -34.48 -10.09 -53.62
N PHE A 599 -33.75 -11.19 -53.79
CA PHE A 599 -33.79 -12.08 -54.96
C PHE A 599 -33.77 -13.55 -54.53
N THR A 600 -33.82 -14.46 -55.50
CA THR A 600 -33.77 -15.92 -55.28
C THR A 600 -32.59 -16.52 -56.03
N VAL A 601 -31.72 -17.22 -55.30
CA VAL A 601 -30.51 -17.82 -55.83
C VAL A 601 -30.84 -18.98 -56.78
N LYS A 602 -30.24 -18.99 -57.97
CA LYS A 602 -30.37 -20.09 -58.94
C LYS A 602 -29.01 -20.64 -59.33
N ARG A 603 -28.81 -21.96 -59.20
CA ARG A 603 -27.59 -22.65 -59.62
C ARG A 603 -27.43 -22.58 -61.15
N LEU A 604 -26.26 -22.19 -61.65
CA LEU A 604 -25.96 -22.15 -63.09
C LEU A 604 -25.02 -23.28 -63.54
N GLY A 605 -23.79 -23.32 -63.03
CA GLY A 605 -22.81 -24.34 -63.44
C GLY A 605 -21.52 -24.36 -62.62
N ARG A 606 -20.78 -25.47 -62.69
CA ARG A 606 -19.47 -25.61 -62.01
C ARG A 606 -18.44 -24.62 -62.55
N TRP A 607 -18.45 -24.40 -63.86
CA TRP A 607 -17.64 -23.40 -64.55
C TRP A 607 -18.57 -22.54 -65.40
N TRP A 608 -18.35 -21.23 -65.40
CA TRP A 608 -19.15 -20.28 -66.17
C TRP A 608 -18.27 -19.13 -66.67
N GLU A 609 -18.41 -18.75 -67.93
CA GLU A 609 -17.72 -17.62 -68.53
C GLU A 609 -18.32 -16.30 -67.99
N LEU A 610 -17.46 -15.37 -67.58
CA LEU A 610 -17.87 -14.11 -66.95
C LEU A 610 -17.83 -12.98 -67.98
N MET A 611 -17.34 -11.80 -67.60
CA MET A 611 -17.12 -10.69 -68.54
C MET A 611 -15.74 -10.81 -69.18
N GLY A 612 -15.69 -11.32 -70.41
CA GLY A 612 -14.47 -11.68 -71.13
C GLY A 612 -14.09 -13.15 -70.97
N PRO A 613 -13.00 -13.62 -71.61
CA PRO A 613 -12.56 -15.01 -71.60
C PRO A 613 -11.89 -15.37 -70.26
N VAL A 614 -12.68 -15.32 -69.19
CA VAL A 614 -12.31 -15.63 -67.81
C VAL A 614 -13.47 -16.35 -67.15
N TRP A 615 -13.17 -17.33 -66.29
CA TRP A 615 -14.17 -18.27 -65.77
C TRP A 615 -14.28 -18.21 -64.25
N GLY A 616 -15.52 -18.21 -63.75
CA GLY A 616 -15.81 -18.42 -62.33
C GLY A 616 -16.06 -19.90 -62.03
N GLN A 617 -15.57 -20.38 -60.88
CA GLN A 617 -15.98 -21.67 -60.33
C GLN A 617 -17.27 -21.50 -59.48
N TYR A 618 -18.09 -22.55 -59.49
CA TYR A 618 -19.31 -22.75 -58.68
C TYR A 618 -20.30 -21.57 -58.73
N VAL A 619 -20.81 -21.31 -59.93
CA VAL A 619 -21.56 -20.10 -60.23
C VAL A 619 -23.05 -20.23 -59.95
N SER A 620 -23.58 -19.28 -59.17
CA SER A 620 -24.99 -19.17 -58.83
C SER A 620 -25.51 -17.75 -59.11
N GLN A 621 -26.60 -17.63 -59.84
CA GLN A 621 -27.24 -16.35 -60.17
C GLN A 621 -27.92 -15.73 -58.95
N ILE A 622 -27.71 -14.42 -58.77
CA ILE A 622 -28.49 -13.56 -57.86
C ILE A 622 -29.71 -13.04 -58.64
N TYR A 623 -29.46 -12.31 -59.73
CA TYR A 623 -30.46 -11.76 -60.64
C TYR A 623 -29.78 -11.28 -61.92
N GLY A 624 -30.34 -11.58 -63.10
CA GLY A 624 -29.75 -11.17 -64.39
C GLY A 624 -28.28 -11.61 -64.53
N GLY A 625 -27.39 -10.67 -64.87
CA GLY A 625 -25.95 -10.88 -64.96
C GLY A 625 -25.19 -10.80 -63.62
N TYR A 626 -25.87 -10.62 -62.49
CA TYR A 626 -25.25 -10.53 -61.17
C TYR A 626 -25.17 -11.93 -60.54
N LEU A 627 -23.95 -12.37 -60.24
CA LEU A 627 -23.63 -13.76 -59.89
C LEU A 627 -22.86 -13.82 -58.56
N PHE A 628 -23.11 -14.87 -57.77
CA PHE A 628 -22.13 -15.43 -56.85
C PHE A 628 -21.18 -16.34 -57.62
N HIS A 629 -19.87 -16.16 -57.45
CA HIS A 629 -18.85 -17.03 -58.03
C HIS A 629 -17.52 -16.90 -57.27
N SER A 630 -16.57 -17.82 -57.48
CA SER A 630 -15.20 -17.65 -56.99
C SER A 630 -14.52 -16.42 -57.63
N ALA A 631 -13.39 -15.94 -57.08
CA ALA A 631 -12.44 -15.18 -57.91
C ALA A 631 -12.11 -15.95 -59.23
N TRP A 632 -11.79 -15.22 -60.30
CA TRP A 632 -11.85 -15.77 -61.66
C TRP A 632 -10.52 -16.39 -62.13
N TYR A 633 -10.64 -17.27 -63.12
CA TYR A 633 -9.55 -18.09 -63.67
C TYR A 633 -9.32 -17.77 -65.16
N HIS A 634 -8.06 -17.82 -65.60
CA HIS A 634 -7.64 -17.56 -66.99
C HIS A 634 -7.96 -18.71 -67.95
N VAL A 635 -8.25 -19.92 -67.47
CA VAL A 635 -8.53 -21.09 -68.33
C VAL A 635 -9.68 -21.92 -67.74
N ASN A 636 -10.72 -22.14 -68.55
CA ASN A 636 -11.85 -23.00 -68.21
C ASN A 636 -11.37 -24.41 -67.77
N GLY A 637 -11.89 -24.91 -66.65
CA GLY A 637 -11.55 -26.25 -66.16
C GLY A 637 -10.22 -26.35 -65.41
N ASN A 638 -9.38 -25.32 -65.38
CA ASN A 638 -8.04 -25.39 -64.79
C ASN A 638 -7.94 -24.60 -63.48
N ASN A 639 -8.11 -25.31 -62.36
CA ASN A 639 -8.03 -24.81 -60.99
C ASN A 639 -6.64 -24.20 -60.62
N ARG A 640 -5.61 -24.33 -61.46
CA ARG A 640 -4.26 -23.72 -61.28
C ARG A 640 -4.06 -22.41 -62.07
N THR A 641 -5.16 -21.79 -62.54
CA THR A 641 -5.12 -20.55 -63.33
C THR A 641 -5.91 -19.41 -62.71
N LEU A 642 -6.07 -19.42 -61.38
CA LEU A 642 -6.68 -18.31 -60.64
C LEU A 642 -5.88 -17.03 -60.88
N SER A 643 -6.55 -15.91 -61.15
CA SER A 643 -5.93 -14.58 -61.08
C SER A 643 -5.64 -14.21 -59.61
N VAL A 644 -4.37 -14.24 -59.26
CA VAL A 644 -3.86 -13.91 -57.92
C VAL A 644 -4.24 -12.48 -57.54
N SER A 645 -4.02 -11.52 -58.44
CA SER A 645 -4.29 -10.10 -58.24
C SER A 645 -5.76 -9.79 -57.97
N GLU A 646 -6.68 -10.56 -58.56
CA GLU A 646 -8.12 -10.40 -58.36
C GLU A 646 -8.63 -11.14 -57.13
N TYR A 647 -8.02 -12.28 -56.78
CA TYR A 647 -8.25 -12.92 -55.48
C TYR A 647 -7.76 -12.06 -54.31
N LEU A 648 -6.61 -11.38 -54.46
CA LEU A 648 -6.07 -10.42 -53.49
C LEU A 648 -6.96 -9.16 -53.29
N LYS A 649 -8.04 -9.00 -54.05
CA LYS A 649 -9.06 -7.96 -53.84
C LYS A 649 -10.24 -8.42 -52.98
N LEU A 650 -10.39 -9.72 -52.70
CA LEU A 650 -11.44 -10.23 -51.79
C LEU A 650 -11.36 -9.48 -50.45
N GLY A 651 -12.51 -8.98 -50.01
CA GLY A 651 -12.69 -8.05 -48.91
C GLY A 651 -12.95 -6.60 -49.33
N GLN A 652 -12.88 -6.26 -50.63
CA GLN A 652 -13.00 -4.90 -51.19
C GLN A 652 -14.04 -4.80 -52.33
N ASN A 653 -14.57 -3.60 -52.57
CA ASN A 653 -15.43 -3.25 -53.71
C ASN A 653 -14.64 -3.21 -55.03
N ALA A 654 -14.49 -4.37 -55.68
CA ALA A 654 -13.59 -4.56 -56.82
C ALA A 654 -14.22 -5.25 -58.04
N SER A 655 -15.45 -5.76 -57.95
CA SER A 655 -16.06 -6.53 -59.05
C SER A 655 -16.78 -5.65 -60.06
N HIS A 656 -17.14 -6.26 -61.20
CA HIS A 656 -18.12 -5.73 -62.14
C HIS A 656 -19.54 -6.19 -61.74
N GLY A 657 -20.04 -5.66 -60.62
CA GLY A 657 -21.36 -5.96 -60.05
C GLY A 657 -21.52 -7.32 -59.36
N CYS A 658 -20.82 -8.38 -59.77
CA CYS A 658 -20.94 -9.71 -59.16
C CYS A 658 -20.43 -9.78 -57.71
N VAL A 659 -20.79 -10.83 -56.97
CA VAL A 659 -20.28 -11.11 -55.62
C VAL A 659 -19.24 -12.23 -55.72
N ARG A 660 -17.96 -11.84 -55.71
CA ARG A 660 -16.83 -12.75 -55.80
C ARG A 660 -16.49 -13.30 -54.41
N LEU A 661 -16.16 -14.57 -54.31
CA LEU A 661 -15.91 -15.29 -53.06
C LEU A 661 -14.61 -16.10 -53.13
N THR A 662 -14.21 -16.71 -52.02
CA THR A 662 -13.35 -17.90 -52.07
C THR A 662 -14.07 -19.02 -52.85
N VAL A 663 -13.34 -19.95 -53.44
CA VAL A 663 -13.95 -21.06 -54.18
C VAL A 663 -14.69 -22.02 -53.24
N ALA A 664 -14.24 -22.22 -51.99
CA ALA A 664 -14.97 -23.00 -51.00
C ALA A 664 -16.33 -22.38 -50.67
N ASP A 665 -16.39 -21.07 -50.45
CA ASP A 665 -17.63 -20.35 -50.15
C ASP A 665 -18.57 -20.33 -51.37
N ALA A 666 -18.04 -20.08 -52.57
CA ALA A 666 -18.81 -20.17 -53.81
C ALA A 666 -19.40 -21.58 -54.01
N LYS A 667 -18.60 -22.63 -53.78
CA LYS A 667 -19.06 -24.02 -53.79
C LYS A 667 -20.14 -24.28 -52.76
N TRP A 668 -19.98 -23.78 -51.54
CA TRP A 668 -20.96 -23.97 -50.48
C TRP A 668 -22.31 -23.35 -50.84
N ILE A 669 -22.32 -22.11 -51.37
CA ILE A 669 -23.54 -21.46 -51.88
C ILE A 669 -24.13 -22.28 -53.03
N TYR A 670 -23.31 -22.68 -54.00
CA TYR A 670 -23.75 -23.50 -55.14
C TYR A 670 -24.43 -24.79 -54.68
N ASP A 671 -23.84 -25.52 -53.72
CA ASP A 671 -24.32 -26.81 -53.24
C ASP A 671 -25.57 -26.73 -52.35
N ASN A 672 -25.72 -25.65 -51.57
CA ASN A 672 -26.72 -25.57 -50.49
C ASN A 672 -27.79 -24.48 -50.68
N CYS A 673 -27.58 -23.49 -51.54
CA CYS A 673 -28.44 -22.30 -51.60
C CYS A 673 -29.32 -22.20 -52.86
N ASN A 674 -29.44 -23.23 -53.70
CA ASN A 674 -30.36 -23.19 -54.84
C ASN A 674 -31.83 -23.06 -54.35
N GLY A 675 -32.52 -21.99 -54.75
CA GLY A 675 -33.86 -21.63 -54.25
C GLY A 675 -33.87 -20.82 -52.95
N SER A 676 -32.71 -20.54 -52.36
CA SER A 676 -32.59 -19.69 -51.16
C SER A 676 -32.81 -18.21 -51.46
N THR A 677 -33.23 -17.46 -50.45
CA THR A 677 -33.37 -16.00 -50.55
C THR A 677 -32.01 -15.32 -50.40
N VAL A 678 -31.74 -14.29 -51.20
CA VAL A 678 -30.59 -13.40 -51.03
C VAL A 678 -31.06 -11.95 -50.93
N THR A 679 -30.60 -11.23 -49.93
CA THR A 679 -30.80 -9.78 -49.78
C THR A 679 -29.45 -9.08 -49.89
N VAL A 680 -29.36 -8.09 -50.79
CA VAL A 680 -28.16 -7.27 -50.98
C VAL A 680 -28.43 -5.84 -50.50
N TYR A 681 -27.54 -5.31 -49.66
CA TYR A 681 -27.67 -4.04 -48.97
C TYR A 681 -26.30 -3.40 -48.67
N SER A 682 -26.31 -2.22 -48.06
CA SER A 682 -25.12 -1.53 -47.52
C SER A 682 -25.36 -1.20 -46.04
N SER A 683 -24.41 -1.56 -45.16
CA SER A 683 -24.36 -1.10 -43.78
C SER A 683 -22.92 -1.07 -43.31
N SER A 684 -22.52 -0.08 -42.50
CA SER A 684 -21.19 -0.05 -41.88
C SER A 684 -21.00 -1.15 -40.81
N SER A 685 -22.09 -1.72 -40.31
CA SER A 685 -22.10 -2.81 -39.33
C SER A 685 -22.48 -4.16 -39.96
N MET A 686 -22.12 -5.25 -39.25
CA MET A 686 -22.63 -6.59 -39.51
C MET A 686 -23.92 -6.83 -38.72
N ASP A 687 -24.86 -7.56 -39.31
CA ASP A 687 -26.16 -7.90 -38.72
C ASP A 687 -26.10 -9.05 -37.69
N ASN A 688 -24.90 -9.53 -37.37
CA ASN A 688 -24.64 -10.59 -36.39
C ASN A 688 -23.26 -10.35 -35.73
N LYS A 689 -22.94 -11.15 -34.71
CA LYS A 689 -21.65 -11.10 -33.99
C LYS A 689 -20.56 -12.02 -34.55
N PHE A 690 -20.78 -12.66 -35.70
CA PHE A 690 -19.70 -13.39 -36.35
C PHE A 690 -18.70 -12.39 -36.96
N ASP A 691 -17.43 -12.72 -36.84
CA ASP A 691 -16.34 -11.91 -37.39
C ASP A 691 -16.37 -11.93 -38.93
N LYS A 692 -15.78 -10.91 -39.57
CA LYS A 692 -15.50 -10.96 -41.01
C LYS A 692 -14.34 -11.95 -41.22
N PRO A 693 -14.49 -13.01 -42.04
CA PRO A 693 -13.40 -13.94 -42.29
C PRO A 693 -12.19 -13.22 -42.89
N ALA A 694 -10.99 -13.60 -42.46
CA ALA A 694 -9.77 -13.19 -43.14
C ALA A 694 -9.73 -13.82 -44.55
N ARG A 695 -9.17 -13.09 -45.52
CA ARG A 695 -8.85 -13.68 -46.82
C ARG A 695 -7.63 -14.60 -46.66
N PRO A 696 -7.70 -15.88 -47.06
CA PRO A 696 -6.50 -16.73 -47.15
C PRO A 696 -5.46 -16.15 -48.12
N THR A 697 -4.20 -16.56 -48.00
CA THR A 697 -3.15 -16.17 -48.96
C THR A 697 -3.23 -17.09 -50.19
N PRO A 698 -3.38 -16.58 -51.43
CA PRO A 698 -3.38 -17.42 -52.62
C PRO A 698 -2.01 -18.07 -52.82
N VAL A 699 -1.98 -19.28 -53.36
CA VAL A 699 -0.72 -19.92 -53.74
C VAL A 699 -0.33 -19.49 -55.14
N VAL A 700 0.72 -18.69 -55.25
CA VAL A 700 1.26 -18.19 -56.52
C VAL A 700 2.10 -19.27 -57.20
N ILE A 701 1.83 -19.53 -58.48
CA ILE A 701 2.60 -20.46 -59.32
C ILE A 701 3.58 -19.67 -60.20
N SER A 702 3.10 -18.66 -60.93
CA SER A 702 3.93 -17.80 -61.79
C SER A 702 3.16 -16.55 -62.23
N GLY A 703 3.73 -15.36 -62.03
CA GLY A 703 3.07 -14.10 -62.36
C GLY A 703 1.71 -13.96 -61.66
N ASP A 704 0.65 -13.69 -62.43
CA ASP A 704 -0.71 -13.63 -61.90
C ASP A 704 -1.41 -15.00 -61.78
N TYR A 705 -0.75 -16.10 -62.16
CA TYR A 705 -1.32 -17.44 -62.10
C TYR A 705 -1.08 -18.09 -60.73
N GLY A 706 -2.15 -18.59 -60.12
CA GLY A 706 -2.08 -19.34 -58.87
C GLY A 706 -3.28 -20.27 -58.66
N TYR A 707 -3.50 -20.65 -57.40
CA TYR A 707 -4.72 -21.34 -56.97
C TYR A 707 -5.21 -20.84 -55.61
N ASP A 708 -6.51 -21.05 -55.38
CA ASP A 708 -7.18 -20.74 -54.11
C ASP A 708 -6.87 -21.88 -53.12
N PRO A 709 -6.24 -21.63 -51.96
CA PRO A 709 -5.94 -22.68 -50.98
C PRO A 709 -7.22 -23.30 -50.38
N THR A 710 -8.38 -22.66 -50.54
CA THR A 710 -9.66 -23.21 -50.09
C THR A 710 -10.27 -24.22 -51.09
N ASP A 711 -9.70 -24.40 -52.29
CA ASP A 711 -10.28 -25.29 -53.30
C ASP A 711 -10.34 -26.75 -52.80
N PRO A 712 -11.54 -27.35 -52.69
CA PRO A 712 -11.67 -28.77 -52.34
C PRO A 712 -11.10 -29.72 -53.38
N ALA A 713 -10.64 -29.23 -54.54
CA ALA A 713 -9.85 -30.01 -55.50
C ALA A 713 -8.36 -30.16 -55.12
N PHE A 714 -7.88 -29.46 -54.08
CA PHE A 714 -6.48 -29.54 -53.60
C PHE A 714 -6.35 -30.01 -52.14
N ASN A 715 -7.46 -30.36 -51.48
CA ASN A 715 -7.53 -30.78 -50.07
C ASN A 715 -8.03 -32.23 -49.94
#